data_AF-A0A510XA58-F1
#
_entry.id   AF-A0A510XA58-F1
#
_cell.length_a   1.000
_cell.length_b   1.000
_cell.length_c   1.000
_cell.angle_alpha   90.00
_cell.angle_beta   90.00
_cell.angle_gamma   90.00
#
_symmetry.space_group_name_H-M   'P 1'
#
loop_
_entity.id
_entity.type
_entity.pdbx_description
1 polymer ?
#
loop_
_entity_poly.entity_id
_entity_poly.type
_entity_poly.pdbx_seq_one_letter_code
_entity_poly.pdbx_strand_id
1 'polypeptide(L)'
;MATQASLELAQQLFVAYYGRPADAAGQEFWAEEIDANGGDASAIINLFGTSAEFEARFGDLTNEELVNNLYQQLFGRDAEQAGLDFYVGELEAGNTTLAAIALEILTGAQNGDADAVAKKVAAAQEFTDLAGDAYAGNDAAEIAKDFLSGVDADTVVDDLDVQGVVDTLPEPTDPEEPSNPGETFVLTDGRDNLTGTDADDTFTGFVGQNQDGAVANAFATGDYINGGEGRDKIEASMIDDNEVDGAGNDQAPRPYTQNVEEIYIEALENVTLDATRMENVEEFWADFGRGDFTVNNVNLQGSNLNITKDVTFGIKDTQFDTDFTATFDSQSLLRAPEEAANSQLQIRIADVSTQTPETPLANVSVTLGFELGGQEFVLEDVVSTDGSYQGLVEAIDAALAAQGLGDLQVTLSDPYTQVTVAGNTVDLPFTAQEILVTDPNGQEFGQVDFTQAAIESVPGGFLVAGNAEPVDPTVTSNLIETNLVLDNAGRGSIAGDVRIGGESNSQIGVERFNVTVDRGSKIASLAQTSSNSDELEEIHIDSTGADGSLYVGAVDSDLNLINATAFEGAELSIGEGTAVSDLVSFNSAGSDTDVTFVADYDGNGRASDAQAFTINTGSGDDSITADLTGTSTSTSTTASLTVNSTGGDNVVTLSSTDAEVNEATVVLGSGDDTVTGGATHLTASTGGGNDTVYAENTGDKALAQLAAGSDYATTAGANTAAAVNGSQVLNGRTVQVTVAMPEEGPTVAADSFVDGFEVTAEIQAANGVLTTERDLYEAAARAINEDPVVSKLVQATVDSNGNLNVQYLVDGVTVAAEQMVQVEVLGDWADLSTANQNNIVEALQEQYQDSDIDATDVGNLYDAVNTLEDFAEATATLGTDATTVGVNTVNAGAGDDVVVLSSNDGTVDTLVFDQGGFGNDTIVHYNDAANGDVLDFTAWLDNVTSASGSTDSQQRVATSLVDQTAGLGAIGENDVVVTQLEEIDGSTVAAVEFDSLTTTQLLEALNTGGSGAAAAANFVGNIQKSIVMVENFDGTDGNLGEYKVYEVSYNIADGEFTAASLVGVTDFGDSLNVGVMDDTNVA
;
A
#
# COMPACT_ATOMS: atom_id res chain seq x y z
N MET A 1 34.53 -1.21 -3.38
CA MET A 1 35.13 -1.07 -4.72
C MET A 1 35.01 -2.39 -5.41
N ALA A 2 33.95 -2.48 -6.20
CA ALA A 2 33.62 -3.64 -6.99
C ALA A 2 34.70 -3.94 -8.05
N THR A 3 34.69 -5.17 -8.56
CA THR A 3 35.52 -5.53 -9.70
C THR A 3 34.97 -4.95 -11.00
N GLN A 4 35.85 -4.62 -11.94
CA GLN A 4 35.44 -4.12 -13.27
C GLN A 4 34.48 -5.08 -13.99
N ALA A 5 34.63 -6.39 -13.77
CA ALA A 5 33.74 -7.39 -14.36
C ALA A 5 32.31 -7.29 -13.80
N SER A 6 32.17 -6.96 -12.52
CA SER A 6 30.87 -6.80 -11.87
C SER A 6 30.21 -5.47 -12.23
N LEU A 7 30.98 -4.39 -12.40
CA LEU A 7 30.48 -3.12 -12.95
C LEU A 7 29.94 -3.28 -14.38
N GLU A 8 30.68 -4.01 -15.23
CA GLU A 8 30.26 -4.32 -16.59
C GLU A 8 29.01 -5.20 -16.63
N LEU A 9 28.87 -6.13 -15.67
CA LEU A 9 27.70 -7.01 -15.56
C LEU A 9 26.48 -6.24 -15.04
N ALA A 10 26.64 -5.39 -14.02
CA ALA A 10 25.58 -4.52 -13.53
C ALA A 10 25.03 -3.62 -14.65
N GLN A 11 25.90 -2.98 -15.45
CA GLN A 11 25.46 -2.17 -16.60
C GLN A 11 24.63 -2.96 -17.62
N GLN A 12 25.02 -4.22 -17.88
CA GLN A 12 24.29 -5.10 -18.79
C GLN A 12 22.88 -5.41 -18.27
N LEU A 13 22.73 -5.58 -16.96
CA LEU A 13 21.42 -5.80 -16.34
C LEU A 13 20.52 -4.58 -16.47
N PHE A 14 21.01 -3.37 -16.19
CA PHE A 14 20.24 -2.12 -16.39
C PHE A 14 19.76 -1.96 -17.84
N VAL A 15 20.64 -2.22 -18.80
CA VAL A 15 20.30 -2.16 -20.23
C VAL A 15 19.26 -3.23 -20.61
N ALA A 16 19.35 -4.42 -20.01
CA ALA A 16 18.48 -5.54 -20.33
C ALA A 16 17.07 -5.41 -19.73
N TYR A 17 16.97 -4.81 -18.54
CA TYR A 17 15.73 -4.75 -17.75
C TYR A 17 15.01 -3.43 -17.85
N TYR A 18 15.74 -2.36 -17.57
CA TYR A 18 15.18 -1.03 -17.47
C TYR A 18 15.28 -0.30 -18.82
N GLY A 19 16.01 -0.88 -19.79
CA GLY A 19 16.22 -0.29 -21.10
C GLY A 19 16.98 1.03 -21.07
N ARG A 20 17.65 1.34 -19.95
CA ARG A 20 18.37 2.59 -19.67
C ARG A 20 19.77 2.33 -19.13
N PRO A 21 20.68 3.32 -19.19
CA PRO A 21 21.96 3.24 -18.50
C PRO A 21 21.77 3.26 -16.98
N ALA A 22 22.67 2.60 -16.22
CA ALA A 22 22.70 2.71 -14.76
C ALA A 22 23.11 4.13 -14.32
N ASP A 23 22.64 4.60 -13.17
CA ASP A 23 23.31 5.70 -12.47
C ASP A 23 24.61 5.19 -11.81
N ALA A 24 25.54 6.09 -11.48
CA ALA A 24 26.85 5.70 -11.00
C ALA A 24 26.81 4.97 -9.63
N ALA A 25 25.87 5.35 -8.75
CA ALA A 25 25.73 4.75 -7.43
C ALA A 25 25.07 3.37 -7.53
N GLY A 26 24.00 3.25 -8.32
CA GLY A 26 23.34 1.99 -8.65
C GLY A 26 24.31 1.00 -9.30
N GLN A 27 25.13 1.44 -10.26
CA GLN A 27 26.13 0.58 -10.90
C GLN A 27 27.13 0.03 -9.88
N GLU A 28 27.67 0.86 -8.98
CA GLU A 28 28.62 0.41 -7.96
C GLU A 28 27.94 -0.51 -6.93
N PHE A 29 26.73 -0.15 -6.44
CA PHE A 29 25.96 -0.97 -5.48
C PHE A 29 25.73 -2.38 -6.02
N TRP A 30 25.13 -2.49 -7.21
CA TRP A 30 24.83 -3.80 -7.80
C TRP A 30 26.10 -4.57 -8.14
N ALA A 31 27.19 -3.90 -8.51
CA ALA A 31 28.47 -4.56 -8.72
C ALA A 31 29.08 -5.10 -7.43
N GLU A 32 28.90 -4.41 -6.30
CA GLU A 32 29.32 -4.91 -4.98
C GLU A 32 28.47 -6.10 -4.53
N GLU A 33 27.16 -6.09 -4.80
CA GLU A 33 26.28 -7.24 -4.53
C GLU A 33 26.61 -8.46 -5.40
N ILE A 34 26.95 -8.26 -6.68
CA ILE A 34 27.45 -9.33 -7.56
C ILE A 34 28.74 -9.92 -6.99
N ASP A 35 29.69 -9.09 -6.56
CA ASP A 35 30.94 -9.54 -5.96
C ASP A 35 30.72 -10.30 -4.64
N ALA A 36 29.80 -9.82 -3.80
CA ALA A 36 29.43 -10.45 -2.54
C ALA A 36 28.85 -11.85 -2.74
N ASN A 37 28.12 -12.05 -3.85
CA ASN A 37 27.55 -13.33 -4.27
C ASN A 37 28.51 -14.18 -5.14
N GLY A 38 29.81 -13.84 -5.15
CA GLY A 38 30.83 -14.64 -5.84
C GLY A 38 30.81 -14.51 -7.36
N GLY A 39 30.19 -13.45 -7.89
CA GLY A 39 30.05 -13.18 -9.32
C GLY A 39 28.84 -13.84 -9.98
N ASP A 40 27.90 -14.37 -9.18
CA ASP A 40 26.69 -15.02 -9.69
C ASP A 40 25.53 -14.02 -9.76
N ALA A 41 25.23 -13.53 -10.96
CA ALA A 41 24.12 -12.60 -11.18
C ALA A 41 22.75 -13.24 -10.99
N SER A 42 22.61 -14.58 -11.08
CA SER A 42 21.31 -15.25 -10.94
C SER A 42 20.73 -15.15 -9.52
N ALA A 43 21.57 -14.93 -8.51
CA ALA A 43 21.15 -14.76 -7.12
C ALA A 43 20.54 -13.38 -6.82
N ILE A 44 20.89 -12.36 -7.61
CA ILE A 44 20.40 -10.99 -7.44
C ILE A 44 19.40 -10.58 -8.52
N ILE A 45 19.20 -11.45 -9.53
CA ILE A 45 18.38 -11.13 -10.70
C ILE A 45 16.90 -10.96 -10.35
N ASN A 46 16.42 -11.73 -9.37
CA ASN A 46 15.05 -11.61 -8.88
C ASN A 46 14.82 -10.26 -8.18
N LEU A 47 15.85 -9.66 -7.56
CA LEU A 47 15.75 -8.33 -6.94
C LEU A 47 15.59 -7.20 -7.98
N PHE A 48 15.99 -7.41 -9.23
CA PHE A 48 15.69 -6.46 -10.32
C PHE A 48 14.23 -6.56 -10.78
N GLY A 49 13.65 -7.77 -10.76
CA GLY A 49 12.29 -8.06 -11.21
C GLY A 49 11.19 -7.79 -10.17
N THR A 50 11.55 -7.43 -8.94
CA THR A 50 10.63 -7.05 -7.85
C THR A 50 10.89 -5.60 -7.42
N SER A 51 11.28 -4.74 -8.35
CA SER A 51 11.51 -3.31 -8.09
C SER A 51 10.28 -2.52 -8.49
N ALA A 52 9.94 -1.46 -7.76
CA ALA A 52 8.82 -0.58 -8.09
C ALA A 52 8.91 -0.01 -9.53
N GLU A 53 10.13 0.27 -10.03
CA GLU A 53 10.36 0.68 -11.43
C GLU A 53 9.93 -0.39 -12.45
N PHE A 54 10.04 -1.67 -12.09
CA PHE A 54 9.63 -2.78 -12.94
C PHE A 54 8.10 -2.90 -12.96
N GLU A 55 7.44 -2.93 -11.80
CA GLU A 55 5.99 -3.16 -11.69
C GLU A 55 5.17 -2.01 -12.26
N ALA A 56 5.52 -0.75 -11.96
CA ALA A 56 4.88 0.44 -12.53
C ALA A 56 4.92 0.50 -14.08
N ARG A 57 5.81 -0.27 -14.70
CA ARG A 57 6.12 -0.18 -16.13
C ARG A 57 5.72 -1.41 -16.92
N PHE A 58 5.63 -2.54 -16.25
CA PHE A 58 5.46 -3.86 -16.84
C PHE A 58 4.25 -4.59 -16.24
N GLY A 59 3.71 -4.18 -15.09
CA GLY A 59 2.58 -4.85 -14.41
C GLY A 59 1.30 -4.94 -15.26
N ASP A 60 1.00 -3.91 -16.07
CA ASP A 60 -0.18 -3.87 -16.95
C ASP A 60 -0.01 -4.62 -18.29
N LEU A 61 1.21 -5.07 -18.61
CA LEU A 61 1.51 -5.67 -19.92
C LEU A 61 1.28 -7.18 -19.90
N THR A 62 0.75 -7.71 -21.01
CA THR A 62 0.62 -9.16 -21.14
C THR A 62 2.00 -9.82 -21.19
N ASN A 63 2.11 -11.09 -20.81
CA ASN A 63 3.37 -11.86 -20.92
C ASN A 63 3.99 -11.78 -22.33
N GLU A 64 3.16 -11.75 -23.38
CA GLU A 64 3.60 -11.56 -24.76
C GLU A 64 4.20 -10.16 -24.99
N GLU A 65 3.57 -9.13 -24.43
CA GLU A 65 4.08 -7.76 -24.49
C GLU A 65 5.37 -7.61 -23.68
N LEU A 66 5.46 -8.22 -22.51
CA LEU A 66 6.63 -8.23 -21.62
C LEU A 66 7.85 -8.85 -22.29
N VAL A 67 7.74 -10.09 -22.76
CA VAL A 67 8.82 -10.79 -23.43
C VAL A 67 9.22 -10.04 -24.71
N ASN A 68 8.25 -9.55 -25.49
CA ASN A 68 8.58 -8.78 -26.69
C ASN A 68 9.25 -7.43 -26.37
N ASN A 69 8.92 -6.81 -25.22
CA ASN A 69 9.56 -5.59 -24.74
C ASN A 69 11.05 -5.84 -24.45
N LEU A 70 11.41 -6.95 -23.81
CA LEU A 70 12.82 -7.32 -23.59
C LEU A 70 13.61 -7.41 -24.89
N TYR A 71 13.03 -7.98 -25.95
CA TYR A 71 13.66 -8.03 -27.29
C TYR A 71 13.80 -6.64 -27.91
N GLN A 72 12.80 -5.77 -27.74
CA GLN A 72 12.86 -4.38 -28.22
C GLN A 72 13.94 -3.58 -27.46
N GLN A 73 14.02 -3.73 -26.14
CA GLN A 73 15.01 -3.06 -25.32
C GLN A 73 16.42 -3.55 -25.60
N LEU A 74 16.64 -4.85 -25.76
CA LEU A 74 17.98 -5.40 -25.99
C LEU A 74 18.44 -5.25 -27.43
N PHE A 75 17.55 -5.48 -28.41
CA PHE A 75 17.92 -5.65 -29.82
C PHE A 75 17.28 -4.64 -30.77
N GLY A 76 16.29 -3.85 -30.33
CA GLY A 76 15.57 -2.90 -31.19
C GLY A 76 14.69 -3.56 -32.26
N ARG A 77 14.23 -4.79 -32.00
CA ARG A 77 13.36 -5.58 -32.89
C ARG A 77 12.42 -6.45 -32.07
N ASP A 78 11.32 -6.87 -32.69
CA ASP A 78 10.41 -7.84 -32.08
C ASP A 78 11.08 -9.21 -31.92
N ALA A 79 10.61 -9.95 -30.92
CA ALA A 79 10.92 -11.34 -30.72
C ALA A 79 10.47 -12.19 -31.92
N GLU A 80 11.28 -13.18 -32.31
CA GLU A 80 10.80 -14.19 -33.23
C GLU A 80 9.68 -14.99 -32.60
N GLN A 81 8.59 -15.24 -33.33
CA GLN A 81 7.40 -15.93 -32.80
C GLN A 81 7.75 -17.20 -32.01
N ALA A 82 8.66 -18.05 -32.49
CA ALA A 82 9.02 -19.28 -31.79
C ALA A 82 9.81 -19.07 -30.47
N GLY A 83 10.52 -17.95 -30.35
CA GLY A 83 11.19 -17.55 -29.10
C GLY A 83 10.24 -16.83 -28.16
N LEU A 84 9.35 -15.98 -28.71
CA LEU A 84 8.25 -15.37 -27.97
C LEU A 84 7.34 -16.44 -27.36
N ASP A 85 6.82 -17.36 -28.16
CA ASP A 85 5.97 -18.46 -27.71
C ASP A 85 6.68 -19.34 -26.66
N PHE A 86 8.01 -19.50 -26.77
CA PHE A 86 8.79 -20.27 -25.80
C PHE A 86 8.87 -19.53 -24.46
N TYR A 87 9.36 -18.29 -24.44
CA TYR A 87 9.54 -17.53 -23.22
C TYR A 87 8.20 -17.12 -22.58
N VAL A 88 7.18 -16.81 -23.38
CA VAL A 88 5.82 -16.59 -22.90
C VAL A 88 5.29 -17.88 -22.29
N GLY A 89 5.51 -19.03 -22.94
CA GLY A 89 5.13 -20.32 -22.37
C GLY A 89 5.85 -20.63 -21.06
N GLU A 90 7.14 -20.30 -20.93
CA GLU A 90 7.88 -20.49 -19.68
C GLU A 90 7.47 -19.48 -18.59
N LEU A 91 7.04 -18.27 -18.97
CA LEU A 91 6.57 -17.21 -18.06
C LEU A 91 5.13 -17.48 -17.59
N GLU A 92 4.22 -17.82 -18.50
CA GLU A 92 2.85 -18.26 -18.20
C GLU A 92 2.84 -19.55 -17.38
N ALA A 93 3.85 -20.40 -17.56
CA ALA A 93 4.02 -21.62 -16.78
C ALA A 93 4.82 -21.43 -15.48
N GLY A 94 5.19 -20.21 -15.09
CA GLY A 94 5.91 -19.93 -13.83
C GLY A 94 7.35 -20.48 -13.74
N ASN A 95 7.80 -21.29 -14.69
CA ASN A 95 9.10 -21.98 -14.68
C ASN A 95 10.32 -21.04 -14.59
N THR A 96 10.14 -19.77 -14.94
CA THR A 96 11.17 -18.75 -14.94
C THR A 96 10.54 -17.40 -14.68
N THR A 97 11.32 -16.48 -14.11
CA THR A 97 10.87 -15.09 -13.94
C THR A 97 11.12 -14.31 -15.23
N LEU A 98 10.34 -13.26 -15.49
CA LEU A 98 10.66 -12.33 -16.59
C LEU A 98 12.09 -11.83 -16.46
N ALA A 99 12.53 -11.70 -15.22
CA ALA A 99 13.88 -11.43 -14.86
C ALA A 99 14.89 -12.48 -15.43
N ALA A 100 14.77 -13.73 -15.05
CA ALA A 100 15.64 -14.78 -15.57
C ALA A 100 15.59 -14.86 -17.10
N ILE A 101 14.42 -14.65 -17.72
CA ILE A 101 14.25 -14.56 -19.18
C ILE A 101 15.12 -13.44 -19.78
N ALA A 102 15.12 -12.24 -19.20
CA ALA A 102 15.92 -11.12 -19.69
C ALA A 102 17.43 -11.44 -19.67
N LEU A 103 17.91 -12.13 -18.62
CA LEU A 103 19.29 -12.59 -18.53
C LEU A 103 19.61 -13.67 -19.57
N GLU A 104 18.69 -14.60 -19.81
CA GLU A 104 18.83 -15.62 -20.84
C GLU A 104 18.86 -15.03 -22.26
N ILE A 105 17.98 -14.07 -22.56
CA ILE A 105 17.95 -13.36 -23.85
C ILE A 105 19.26 -12.58 -24.03
N LEU A 106 19.69 -11.84 -23.00
CA LEU A 106 20.93 -11.08 -23.00
C LEU A 106 22.16 -11.98 -23.27
N THR A 107 22.28 -13.08 -22.52
CA THR A 107 23.43 -14.00 -22.64
C THR A 107 23.36 -14.91 -23.87
N GLY A 108 22.15 -15.14 -24.39
CA GLY A 108 21.85 -15.88 -25.60
C GLY A 108 22.00 -15.08 -26.90
N ALA A 109 22.25 -13.77 -26.82
CA ALA A 109 22.38 -12.89 -27.98
C ALA A 109 23.48 -13.34 -28.96
N GLN A 110 23.17 -13.34 -30.26
CA GLN A 110 24.10 -13.77 -31.32
C GLN A 110 24.05 -12.85 -32.54
N ASN A 111 25.16 -12.78 -33.29
CA ASN A 111 25.25 -12.02 -34.53
C ASN A 111 24.85 -10.54 -34.33
N GLY A 112 23.87 -10.04 -35.08
CA GLY A 112 23.41 -8.65 -34.98
C GLY A 112 22.85 -8.28 -33.61
N ASP A 113 22.26 -9.23 -32.89
CA ASP A 113 21.72 -9.00 -31.54
C ASP A 113 22.86 -8.79 -30.52
N ALA A 114 23.92 -9.59 -30.64
CA ALA A 114 25.13 -9.39 -29.83
C ALA A 114 25.83 -8.06 -30.16
N ASP A 115 25.80 -7.64 -31.43
CA ASP A 115 26.32 -6.33 -31.84
C ASP A 115 25.45 -5.18 -31.29
N ALA A 116 24.13 -5.33 -31.23
CA ALA A 116 23.21 -4.35 -30.65
C ALA A 116 23.44 -4.17 -29.14
N VAL A 117 23.46 -5.27 -28.39
CA VAL A 117 23.72 -5.26 -26.94
C VAL A 117 25.07 -4.62 -26.64
N ALA A 118 26.14 -5.03 -27.33
CA ALA A 118 27.47 -4.47 -27.08
C ALA A 118 27.52 -2.95 -27.31
N LYS A 119 26.79 -2.43 -28.29
CA LYS A 119 26.71 -1.00 -28.58
C LYS A 119 25.85 -0.25 -27.58
N LYS A 120 24.72 -0.83 -27.15
CA LYS A 120 23.88 -0.27 -26.07
C LYS A 120 24.66 -0.18 -24.77
N VAL A 121 25.32 -1.26 -24.35
CA VAL A 121 26.13 -1.27 -23.13
C VAL A 121 27.27 -0.25 -23.21
N ALA A 122 27.94 -0.12 -24.36
CA ALA A 122 28.99 0.89 -24.54
C ALA A 122 28.45 2.33 -24.46
N ALA A 123 27.34 2.62 -25.14
CA ALA A 123 26.68 3.94 -25.07
C ALA A 123 26.15 4.25 -23.66
N ALA A 124 25.62 3.22 -22.99
CA ALA A 124 25.13 3.32 -21.63
C ALA A 124 26.27 3.60 -20.64
N GLN A 125 27.40 2.90 -20.75
CA GLN A 125 28.57 3.18 -19.91
C GLN A 125 29.10 4.60 -20.14
N GLU A 126 29.18 5.06 -21.39
CA GLU A 126 29.58 6.44 -21.69
C GLU A 126 28.60 7.46 -21.11
N PHE A 127 27.30 7.17 -21.15
CA PHE A 127 26.27 8.01 -20.53
C PHE A 127 26.46 8.08 -19.01
N THR A 128 26.57 6.93 -18.33
CA THR A 128 26.80 6.84 -16.89
C THR A 128 28.07 7.61 -16.47
N ASP A 129 29.17 7.43 -17.22
CA ASP A 129 30.44 8.10 -16.94
C ASP A 129 30.37 9.63 -17.12
N LEU A 130 29.59 10.12 -18.10
CA LEU A 130 29.45 11.55 -18.40
C LEU A 130 28.41 12.24 -17.51
N ALA A 131 27.32 11.56 -17.18
CA ALA A 131 26.23 12.11 -16.39
C ALA A 131 26.61 12.24 -14.92
N GLY A 132 27.33 11.27 -14.36
CA GLY A 132 27.72 11.28 -12.94
C GLY A 132 26.50 11.55 -12.05
N ASP A 133 26.63 12.53 -11.15
CA ASP A 133 25.59 12.90 -10.19
C ASP A 133 24.37 13.60 -10.84
N ALA A 134 24.47 14.06 -12.10
CA ALA A 134 23.34 14.65 -12.83
C ALA A 134 22.33 13.59 -13.30
N TYR A 135 22.67 12.30 -13.20
CA TYR A 135 21.73 11.21 -13.47
C TYR A 135 20.94 10.88 -12.20
N ALA A 136 19.92 11.69 -11.88
CA ALA A 136 19.06 11.52 -10.71
C ALA A 136 17.56 11.67 -11.05
N GLY A 137 16.71 10.87 -10.41
CA GLY A 137 15.25 10.93 -10.55
C GLY A 137 14.68 10.28 -11.81
N ASN A 138 13.34 10.19 -11.86
CA ASN A 138 12.60 9.50 -12.93
C ASN A 138 12.73 10.21 -14.29
N ASP A 139 12.76 11.53 -14.32
CA ASP A 139 12.91 12.30 -15.56
C ASP A 139 14.26 12.05 -16.25
N ALA A 140 15.34 11.97 -15.47
CA ALA A 140 16.66 11.63 -16.00
C ALA A 140 16.69 10.19 -16.55
N ALA A 141 16.03 9.25 -15.86
CA ALA A 141 15.86 7.88 -16.31
C ALA A 141 15.11 7.79 -17.64
N GLU A 142 14.04 8.58 -17.83
CA GLU A 142 13.29 8.62 -19.09
C GLU A 142 14.10 9.19 -20.25
N ILE A 143 14.86 10.26 -20.03
CA ILE A 143 15.75 10.84 -21.06
C ILE A 143 16.84 9.84 -21.45
N ALA A 144 17.46 9.18 -20.46
CA ALA A 144 18.51 8.21 -20.68
C ALA A 144 17.99 6.95 -21.39
N LYS A 145 16.75 6.54 -21.09
CA LYS A 145 16.03 5.48 -21.80
C LYS A 145 15.75 5.86 -23.25
N ASP A 146 15.18 7.04 -23.49
CA ASP A 146 14.87 7.52 -24.84
C ASP A 146 16.13 7.55 -25.71
N PHE A 147 17.25 7.99 -25.15
CA PHE A 147 18.55 7.92 -25.79
C PHE A 147 18.95 6.48 -26.14
N LEU A 148 18.86 5.55 -25.19
CA LEU A 148 19.30 4.17 -25.38
C LEU A 148 18.38 3.36 -26.32
N SER A 149 17.11 3.73 -26.40
CA SER A 149 16.13 3.14 -27.33
C SER A 149 16.51 3.33 -28.80
N GLY A 150 17.22 4.43 -29.11
CA GLY A 150 17.69 4.77 -30.46
C GLY A 150 18.96 4.04 -30.90
N VAL A 151 19.58 3.23 -30.05
CA VAL A 151 20.83 2.51 -30.32
C VAL A 151 20.52 1.09 -30.82
N ASP A 152 21.18 0.64 -31.89
CA ASP A 152 20.95 -0.66 -32.52
C ASP A 152 22.24 -1.29 -33.10
N ALA A 153 22.09 -2.45 -33.75
CA ALA A 153 23.17 -3.18 -34.39
C ALA A 153 23.90 -2.42 -35.51
N ASP A 154 23.31 -1.36 -36.08
CA ASP A 154 23.91 -0.54 -37.16
C ASP A 154 24.51 0.78 -36.63
N THR A 155 24.25 1.11 -35.36
CA THR A 155 24.73 2.34 -34.70
C THR A 155 26.26 2.39 -34.63
N VAL A 156 26.83 3.58 -34.82
CA VAL A 156 28.27 3.83 -34.65
C VAL A 156 28.43 4.60 -33.33
N VAL A 157 28.85 3.90 -32.26
CA VAL A 157 28.92 4.45 -30.90
C VAL A 157 29.74 5.75 -30.85
N ASP A 158 30.90 5.79 -31.52
CA ASP A 158 31.77 6.98 -31.59
C ASP A 158 31.10 8.23 -32.23
N ASP A 159 29.98 8.07 -32.95
CA ASP A 159 29.23 9.17 -33.57
C ASP A 159 28.03 9.64 -32.72
N LEU A 160 27.75 9.00 -31.57
CA LEU A 160 26.68 9.39 -30.65
C LEU A 160 27.05 10.68 -29.92
N ASP A 161 26.08 11.60 -29.81
CA ASP A 161 26.23 12.84 -29.05
C ASP A 161 25.80 12.61 -27.59
N VAL A 162 26.51 11.73 -26.88
CA VAL A 162 26.14 11.33 -25.50
C VAL A 162 26.16 12.53 -24.57
N GLN A 163 27.19 13.37 -24.67
CA GLN A 163 27.28 14.62 -23.90
C GLN A 163 26.09 15.54 -24.18
N GLY A 164 25.68 15.70 -25.45
CA GLY A 164 24.54 16.54 -25.80
C GLY A 164 23.21 16.04 -25.23
N VAL A 165 23.07 14.74 -24.92
CA VAL A 165 21.92 14.20 -24.19
C VAL A 165 22.07 14.39 -22.69
N VAL A 166 23.26 14.14 -22.14
CA VAL A 166 23.56 14.41 -20.72
C VAL A 166 23.30 15.88 -20.36
N ASP A 167 23.64 16.82 -21.25
CA ASP A 167 23.36 18.25 -21.12
C ASP A 167 21.85 18.60 -21.15
N THR A 168 20.96 17.62 -21.43
CA THR A 168 19.50 17.77 -21.38
C THR A 168 18.85 17.12 -20.16
N LEU A 169 19.62 16.40 -19.35
CA LEU A 169 19.14 15.90 -18.07
C LEU A 169 18.65 17.07 -17.22
N PRO A 170 17.55 16.90 -16.44
CA PRO A 170 17.16 17.89 -15.46
C PRO A 170 18.35 18.13 -14.54
N GLU A 171 18.83 19.37 -14.47
CA GLU A 171 19.83 19.69 -13.45
C GLU A 171 19.14 19.55 -12.09
N PRO A 172 19.78 18.91 -11.09
CA PRO A 172 19.31 19.04 -9.72
C PRO A 172 19.17 20.53 -9.44
N THR A 173 18.11 20.94 -8.75
CA THR A 173 17.96 22.33 -8.31
C THR A 173 19.01 22.62 -7.23
N ASP A 174 20.27 22.76 -7.66
CA ASP A 174 21.30 23.42 -6.87
C ASP A 174 20.78 24.83 -6.54
N PRO A 175 21.15 25.40 -5.37
CA PRO A 175 20.60 26.67 -4.90
C PRO A 175 20.70 27.69 -6.04
N GLU A 176 19.57 28.33 -6.35
CA GLU A 176 19.41 29.18 -7.51
C GLU A 176 20.69 30.02 -7.72
N GLU A 177 21.32 29.89 -8.90
CA GLU A 177 22.44 30.74 -9.27
C GLU A 177 22.09 32.19 -8.89
N PRO A 178 22.91 32.85 -8.04
CA PRO A 178 22.51 34.05 -7.35
C PRO A 178 21.96 35.07 -8.34
N SER A 179 20.78 35.60 -8.04
CA SER A 179 20.10 36.55 -8.93
C SER A 179 20.97 37.79 -9.23
N ASN A 180 21.98 38.07 -8.38
CA ASN A 180 23.01 39.07 -8.58
C ASN A 180 24.38 38.60 -8.01
N PRO A 181 25.23 37.90 -8.79
CA PRO A 181 26.46 37.30 -8.28
C PRO A 181 27.47 38.33 -7.70
N GLY A 182 27.94 38.09 -6.48
CA GLY A 182 28.90 38.92 -5.73
C GLY A 182 30.36 38.47 -5.80
N GLU A 183 31.17 38.96 -4.85
CA GLU A 183 32.59 38.63 -4.67
C GLU A 183 32.79 37.43 -3.72
N THR A 184 33.88 36.68 -3.92
CA THR A 184 34.31 35.62 -2.98
C THR A 184 35.43 36.12 -2.06
N PHE A 185 35.21 36.04 -0.76
CA PHE A 185 36.17 36.32 0.30
C PHE A 185 36.69 35.02 0.91
N VAL A 186 37.97 35.00 1.32
CA VAL A 186 38.61 33.82 1.91
C VAL A 186 39.06 34.17 3.33
N LEU A 187 38.58 33.43 4.32
CA LEU A 187 38.97 33.54 5.72
C LEU A 187 40.37 32.96 5.95
N THR A 188 40.99 33.37 7.05
CA THR A 188 42.35 32.99 7.42
C THR A 188 42.37 32.24 8.76
N ASP A 189 43.53 31.70 9.14
CA ASP A 189 43.74 31.06 10.45
C ASP A 189 43.77 32.06 11.64
N GLY A 190 43.44 33.33 11.39
CA GLY A 190 43.45 34.39 12.38
C GLY A 190 42.22 35.27 12.24
N ARG A 191 41.98 36.12 13.25
CA ARG A 191 40.77 36.94 13.31
C ARG A 191 40.58 37.80 12.05
N ASP A 192 39.48 37.55 11.38
CA ASP A 192 39.06 38.27 10.18
C ASP A 192 38.07 39.41 10.49
N ASN A 193 38.08 40.43 9.63
CA ASN A 193 37.12 41.53 9.66
C ASN A 193 36.78 41.90 8.22
N LEU A 194 35.79 41.21 7.67
CA LEU A 194 35.41 41.24 6.27
C LEU A 194 34.06 41.94 6.12
N THR A 195 33.89 42.63 5.00
CA THR A 195 32.62 43.24 4.60
C THR A 195 32.46 43.03 3.11
N GLY A 196 31.35 42.43 2.71
CA GLY A 196 31.01 42.22 1.31
C GLY A 196 30.48 43.49 0.63
N THR A 197 29.77 43.28 -0.46
CA THR A 197 29.29 44.22 -1.45
C THR A 197 27.76 44.38 -1.32
N ASP A 198 27.11 44.83 -2.39
CA ASP A 198 25.63 44.94 -2.45
C ASP A 198 25.05 43.81 -3.33
N ALA A 199 25.81 42.73 -3.52
CA ALA A 199 25.53 41.58 -4.38
C ALA A 199 25.73 40.29 -3.58
N ASP A 200 25.31 39.15 -4.12
CA ASP A 200 25.27 37.86 -3.42
C ASP A 200 26.70 37.31 -3.24
N ASP A 201 27.35 37.64 -2.12
CA ASP A 201 28.76 37.33 -1.85
C ASP A 201 28.96 35.95 -1.20
N THR A 202 30.17 35.41 -1.33
CA THR A 202 30.55 34.12 -0.72
C THR A 202 31.77 34.28 0.17
N PHE A 203 31.69 33.78 1.40
CA PHE A 203 32.79 33.77 2.37
C PHE A 203 33.26 32.33 2.62
N THR A 204 34.48 32.01 2.20
CA THR A 204 35.03 30.64 2.27
C THR A 204 36.02 30.49 3.43
N GLY A 205 35.84 29.47 4.27
CA GLY A 205 36.63 29.25 5.49
C GLY A 205 36.99 27.79 5.72
N PHE A 206 37.87 27.23 4.88
CA PHE A 206 38.27 25.83 4.98
C PHE A 206 39.33 25.57 6.06
N VAL A 207 39.22 24.42 6.74
CA VAL A 207 40.23 23.91 7.67
C VAL A 207 41.60 23.85 7.00
N GLY A 208 42.61 24.40 7.67
CA GLY A 208 43.96 24.49 7.14
C GLY A 208 45.02 24.34 8.22
N GLN A 209 46.29 24.33 7.80
CA GLN A 209 47.41 24.40 8.74
C GLN A 209 47.73 25.87 9.05
N ASN A 210 47.76 26.20 10.33
CA ASN A 210 48.16 27.52 10.78
C ASN A 210 49.68 27.75 10.67
N GLN A 211 50.14 28.95 10.98
CA GLN A 211 51.58 29.32 10.92
C GLN A 211 52.50 28.45 11.82
N ASP A 212 51.95 27.82 12.84
CA ASP A 212 52.66 26.92 13.76
C ASP A 212 52.58 25.44 13.32
N GLY A 213 51.86 25.16 12.22
CA GLY A 213 51.71 23.83 11.63
C GLY A 213 50.63 22.96 12.29
N ALA A 214 49.81 23.52 13.19
CA ALA A 214 48.64 22.85 13.73
C ALA A 214 47.46 22.99 12.75
N VAL A 215 46.60 21.98 12.70
CA VAL A 215 45.33 22.05 11.95
C VAL A 215 44.39 22.94 12.74
N ALA A 216 43.75 23.91 12.09
CA ALA A 216 42.89 24.89 12.73
C ALA A 216 41.73 25.29 11.81
N ASN A 217 40.63 25.73 12.42
CA ASN A 217 39.49 26.30 11.69
C ASN A 217 39.85 27.71 11.20
N ALA A 218 39.50 28.02 9.93
CA ALA A 218 39.56 29.40 9.42
C ALA A 218 38.29 30.18 9.80
N PHE A 219 37.14 29.49 9.90
CA PHE A 219 35.92 30.06 10.46
C PHE A 219 35.87 29.79 11.97
N ALA A 220 36.18 30.82 12.77
CA ALA A 220 36.48 30.64 14.19
C ALA A 220 35.99 31.79 15.10
N THR A 221 36.22 31.61 16.41
CA THR A 221 35.89 32.63 17.40
C THR A 221 36.69 33.91 17.17
N GLY A 222 35.97 35.03 17.03
CA GLY A 222 36.54 36.36 16.91
C GLY A 222 36.64 36.91 15.50
N ASP A 223 36.16 36.15 14.50
CA ASP A 223 35.89 36.67 13.17
C ASP A 223 34.68 37.61 13.18
N TYR A 224 34.76 38.64 12.35
CA TYR A 224 33.67 39.58 12.08
C TYR A 224 33.39 39.60 10.59
N ILE A 225 32.22 39.14 10.20
CA ILE A 225 31.78 39.04 8.81
C ILE A 225 30.50 39.85 8.67
N ASN A 226 30.43 40.68 7.65
CA ASN A 226 29.24 41.42 7.28
C ASN A 226 29.02 41.21 5.79
N GLY A 227 27.99 40.50 5.36
CA GLY A 227 27.76 40.21 3.94
C GLY A 227 27.47 41.50 3.19
N GLY A 228 26.35 42.16 3.47
CA GLY A 228 26.08 43.48 2.91
C GLY A 228 24.62 43.63 2.53
N GLU A 229 24.35 44.04 1.30
CA GLU A 229 23.05 43.78 0.65
C GLU A 229 23.25 42.59 -0.30
N GLY A 230 22.19 41.83 -0.58
CA GLY A 230 22.29 40.60 -1.37
C GLY A 230 21.87 39.40 -0.53
N ARG A 231 22.01 38.20 -1.08
CA ARG A 231 21.89 36.93 -0.37
C ARG A 231 23.29 36.35 -0.20
N ASP A 232 23.84 36.51 0.98
CA ASP A 232 25.24 36.25 1.28
C ASP A 232 25.42 34.90 1.98
N LYS A 233 26.43 34.12 1.56
CA LYS A 233 26.69 32.78 2.11
C LYS A 233 28.07 32.61 2.71
N ILE A 234 28.17 31.77 3.75
CA ILE A 234 29.43 31.22 4.26
C ILE A 234 29.54 29.75 3.87
N GLU A 235 30.68 29.36 3.33
CA GLU A 235 31.07 27.96 3.09
C GLU A 235 32.32 27.65 3.90
N ALA A 236 32.24 26.77 4.88
CA ALA A 236 33.37 26.46 5.74
C ALA A 236 33.48 24.96 6.00
N SER A 237 34.70 24.48 6.21
CA SER A 237 34.91 23.18 6.84
C SER A 237 35.36 23.39 8.27
N MET A 238 34.98 22.46 9.15
CA MET A 238 35.25 22.57 10.59
C MET A 238 35.82 21.27 11.16
N ILE A 239 36.68 21.42 12.16
CA ILE A 239 37.14 20.39 13.10
C ILE A 239 36.92 20.86 14.55
N ASP A 240 37.05 19.96 15.52
CA ASP A 240 37.10 20.31 16.92
C ASP A 240 38.50 20.81 17.32
N ASP A 241 38.79 22.09 17.05
CA ASP A 241 40.08 22.74 17.33
C ASP A 241 40.30 23.07 18.83
N ASN A 242 39.75 22.26 19.75
CA ASN A 242 39.83 22.45 21.20
C ASN A 242 41.24 22.21 21.82
N GLU A 243 42.30 22.01 21.02
CA GLU A 243 43.66 21.74 21.51
C GLU A 243 44.51 23.00 21.76
N VAL A 244 44.13 23.85 22.73
CA VAL A 244 45.06 24.84 23.31
C VAL A 244 45.72 24.30 24.59
N ASP A 245 46.83 23.59 24.43
CA ASP A 245 47.88 23.34 25.43
C ASP A 245 47.40 23.03 26.87
N GLY A 246 46.57 21.99 27.02
CA GLY A 246 46.36 21.29 28.29
C GLY A 246 45.35 21.89 29.28
N ALA A 247 44.46 22.77 28.85
CA ALA A 247 43.25 23.13 29.59
C ALA A 247 42.04 22.82 28.70
N GLY A 248 41.22 21.83 29.07
CA GLY A 248 39.98 21.48 28.38
C GLY A 248 39.02 22.67 28.40
N ASN A 249 39.14 23.52 27.40
CA ASN A 249 38.33 24.70 27.19
C ASN A 249 37.44 24.39 26.00
N ASP A 250 36.39 23.60 26.24
CA ASP A 250 35.34 23.23 25.28
C ASP A 250 34.57 24.50 24.87
N GLN A 251 35.15 25.32 23.99
CA GLN A 251 34.49 26.49 23.45
C GLN A 251 34.34 26.28 21.95
N ALA A 252 33.11 25.95 21.56
CA ALA A 252 32.67 25.97 20.17
C ALA A 252 33.06 27.32 19.51
N PRO A 253 33.45 27.31 18.21
CA PRO A 253 33.57 28.52 17.40
C PRO A 253 32.35 29.45 17.53
N ARG A 254 32.64 30.73 17.80
CA ARG A 254 31.67 31.83 18.02
C ARG A 254 31.98 33.04 17.15
N PRO A 255 31.74 32.97 15.83
CA PRO A 255 31.91 34.10 14.92
C PRO A 255 30.87 35.20 15.17
N TYR A 256 31.12 36.38 14.61
CA TYR A 256 30.13 37.46 14.53
C TYR A 256 29.75 37.61 13.06
N THR A 257 28.49 37.39 12.73
CA THR A 257 27.97 37.61 11.37
C THR A 257 26.87 38.67 11.39
N GLN A 258 26.75 39.43 10.31
CA GLN A 258 25.66 40.37 10.03
C GLN A 258 25.31 40.31 8.55
N ASN A 259 24.03 40.28 8.20
CA ASN A 259 23.58 40.17 6.79
C ASN A 259 24.32 39.02 6.09
N VAL A 260 24.26 37.83 6.69
CA VAL A 260 24.71 36.59 6.07
C VAL A 260 23.56 35.63 6.26
N GLU A 261 22.92 35.26 5.17
CA GLU A 261 21.66 34.53 5.17
C GLU A 261 21.89 33.02 5.23
N GLU A 262 23.01 32.53 4.69
CA GLU A 262 23.25 31.07 4.57
C GLU A 262 24.59 30.63 5.14
N ILE A 263 24.59 29.50 5.84
CA ILE A 263 25.79 28.88 6.42
C ILE A 263 25.87 27.41 6.00
N TYR A 264 26.90 27.06 5.23
CA TYR A 264 27.22 25.70 4.81
C TYR A 264 28.48 25.19 5.52
N ILE A 265 28.33 24.11 6.30
CA ILE A 265 29.42 23.51 7.09
C ILE A 265 29.72 22.08 6.64
N GLU A 266 30.94 21.86 6.17
CA GLU A 266 31.55 20.54 6.03
C GLU A 266 32.19 20.12 7.37
N ALA A 267 31.48 19.31 8.14
CA ALA A 267 31.98 18.72 9.38
C ALA A 267 32.99 17.59 9.06
N LEU A 268 34.28 17.83 9.30
CA LEU A 268 35.35 16.84 9.04
C LEU A 268 35.52 15.82 10.17
N GLU A 269 34.92 16.09 11.33
CA GLU A 269 34.73 15.27 12.52
C GLU A 269 33.56 15.88 13.31
N ASN A 270 33.31 15.44 14.55
CA ASN A 270 32.21 15.99 15.36
C ASN A 270 32.52 17.43 15.74
N VAL A 271 31.66 18.37 15.33
CA VAL A 271 31.86 19.81 15.52
C VAL A 271 30.63 20.50 16.08
N THR A 272 30.87 21.63 16.75
CA THR A 272 29.81 22.49 17.27
C THR A 272 30.03 23.93 16.83
N LEU A 273 29.01 24.59 16.30
CA LEU A 273 28.95 26.01 16.00
C LEU A 273 28.04 26.71 17.02
N ASP A 274 28.50 27.80 17.64
CA ASP A 274 27.67 28.62 18.52
C ASP A 274 27.23 29.89 17.78
N ALA A 275 25.95 29.90 17.40
CA ALA A 275 25.28 30.90 16.60
C ALA A 275 24.78 32.12 17.40
N THR A 276 25.10 32.24 18.70
CA THR A 276 24.59 33.32 19.59
C THR A 276 24.77 34.73 19.01
N ARG A 277 25.82 34.95 18.21
CA ARG A 277 26.20 36.25 17.65
C ARG A 277 26.15 36.31 16.13
N MET A 278 25.36 35.43 15.54
CA MET A 278 25.10 35.40 14.10
C MET A 278 23.74 36.07 13.87
N GLU A 279 23.73 37.20 13.15
CA GLU A 279 22.54 38.00 12.83
C GLU A 279 22.16 37.78 11.35
N ASN A 280 20.85 37.70 11.06
CA ASN A 280 20.22 37.47 9.75
C ASN A 280 20.47 36.08 9.11
N VAL A 281 20.88 35.06 9.88
CA VAL A 281 21.03 33.71 9.31
C VAL A 281 19.66 33.05 9.15
N GLU A 282 19.27 32.83 7.90
CA GLU A 282 18.03 32.17 7.49
C GLU A 282 18.25 30.65 7.33
N GLU A 283 19.46 30.21 6.98
CA GLU A 283 19.73 28.80 6.68
C GLU A 283 21.02 28.25 7.29
N PHE A 284 20.95 27.03 7.83
CA PHE A 284 22.10 26.27 8.31
C PHE A 284 22.15 24.89 7.67
N TRP A 285 23.23 24.59 6.99
CA TRP A 285 23.43 23.38 6.21
C TRP A 285 24.59 22.54 6.73
N ALA A 286 24.34 21.26 6.99
CA ALA A 286 25.37 20.22 6.98
C ALA A 286 25.62 19.84 5.52
N ASP A 287 26.81 20.13 5.00
CA ASP A 287 27.12 19.94 3.59
C ASP A 287 28.39 19.12 3.43
N PHE A 288 28.29 17.98 2.73
CA PHE A 288 29.43 17.11 2.41
C PHE A 288 30.17 16.55 3.66
N GLY A 289 29.56 16.65 4.85
CA GLY A 289 30.15 16.28 6.12
C GLY A 289 30.34 14.77 6.32
N ARG A 290 31.33 14.41 7.15
CA ARG A 290 31.62 13.02 7.56
C ARG A 290 31.64 12.82 9.09
N GLY A 291 31.27 13.85 9.84
CA GLY A 291 31.14 13.83 11.28
C GLY A 291 29.95 14.68 11.72
N ASP A 292 29.60 14.57 13.00
CA ASP A 292 28.38 15.19 13.52
C ASP A 292 28.45 16.71 13.47
N PHE A 293 27.37 17.37 13.07
CA PHE A 293 27.25 18.82 13.08
C PHE A 293 26.22 19.27 14.12
N THR A 294 26.68 20.03 15.10
CA THR A 294 25.81 20.68 16.09
C THR A 294 25.80 22.20 15.93
N VAL A 295 24.63 22.83 15.84
CA VAL A 295 24.46 24.28 15.92
C VAL A 295 23.71 24.63 17.21
N ASN A 296 24.33 25.46 18.05
CA ASN A 296 23.74 25.92 19.31
C ASN A 296 23.38 27.41 19.26
N ASN A 297 22.40 27.81 20.06
CA ASN A 297 21.93 29.20 20.20
C ASN A 297 21.47 29.82 18.87
N VAL A 298 20.75 29.05 18.04
CA VAL A 298 20.09 29.58 16.83
C VAL A 298 19.11 30.67 17.28
N ASN A 299 19.16 31.83 16.63
CA ASN A 299 18.45 33.01 17.09
C ASN A 299 17.80 33.77 15.93
N LEU A 300 16.70 34.46 16.22
CA LEU A 300 15.95 35.26 15.23
C LEU A 300 16.40 36.73 15.19
N GLN A 301 17.68 37.04 15.46
CA GLN A 301 18.16 38.42 15.35
C GLN A 301 18.32 38.77 13.88
N GLY A 302 17.32 39.45 13.31
CA GLY A 302 17.38 39.91 11.95
C GLY A 302 16.15 40.69 11.50
N SER A 303 16.17 41.27 10.30
CA SER A 303 14.97 41.95 9.76
C SER A 303 13.98 41.01 9.09
N ASN A 304 14.44 39.84 8.65
CA ASN A 304 13.62 38.85 7.93
C ASN A 304 13.16 37.70 8.84
N LEU A 305 13.74 37.58 10.03
CA LEU A 305 13.46 36.53 11.02
C LEU A 305 12.48 37.06 12.08
N ASN A 306 11.23 36.63 12.01
CA ASN A 306 10.16 37.02 12.95
C ASN A 306 9.66 35.83 13.78
N ILE A 307 9.71 34.62 13.21
CA ILE A 307 9.19 33.38 13.80
C ILE A 307 10.16 32.21 13.57
N THR A 308 9.99 31.11 14.30
CA THR A 308 10.95 29.99 14.28
C THR A 308 11.10 29.38 12.90
N LYS A 309 10.00 29.25 12.15
CA LYS A 309 10.01 28.69 10.78
C LYS A 309 10.64 29.58 9.71
N ASP A 310 11.06 30.79 10.06
CA ASP A 310 11.86 31.62 9.14
C ASP A 310 13.31 31.11 9.05
N VAL A 311 13.71 30.16 9.92
CA VAL A 311 14.99 29.46 9.84
C VAL A 311 14.79 28.07 9.28
N THR A 312 15.60 27.73 8.27
CA THR A 312 15.64 26.41 7.64
C THR A 312 16.93 25.69 7.98
N PHE A 313 16.82 24.39 8.26
CA PHE A 313 17.98 23.51 8.40
C PHE A 313 18.07 22.60 7.20
N GLY A 314 19.28 22.28 6.76
CA GLY A 314 19.48 21.43 5.61
C GLY A 314 20.58 20.39 5.82
N ILE A 315 20.38 19.21 5.25
CA ILE A 315 21.35 18.11 5.26
C ILE A 315 21.58 17.71 3.80
N LYS A 316 22.76 18.07 3.29
CA LYS A 316 23.15 17.89 1.90
C LYS A 316 24.37 17.00 1.77
N ASP A 317 24.22 15.93 0.99
CA ASP A 317 25.31 15.03 0.61
C ASP A 317 26.17 14.58 1.82
N THR A 318 25.59 14.35 3.00
CA THR A 318 26.35 13.90 4.18
C THR A 318 26.63 12.40 4.12
N GLN A 319 27.72 11.95 4.75
CA GLN A 319 28.01 10.50 4.84
C GLN A 319 27.06 9.78 5.81
N PHE A 320 27.08 8.45 5.77
CA PHE A 320 26.36 7.61 6.75
C PHE A 320 26.84 7.87 8.19
N ASP A 321 25.98 7.56 9.17
CA ASP A 321 26.26 7.74 10.61
C ASP A 321 26.69 9.18 11.01
N THR A 322 26.18 10.22 10.31
CA THR A 322 26.44 11.63 10.65
C THR A 322 25.22 12.26 11.32
N ASP A 323 25.36 12.69 12.57
CA ASP A 323 24.26 13.33 13.30
C ASP A 323 24.16 14.82 12.94
N PHE A 324 22.94 15.34 12.85
CA PHE A 324 22.66 16.77 12.77
C PHE A 324 21.87 17.20 14.00
N THR A 325 22.36 18.20 14.73
CA THR A 325 21.67 18.76 15.89
C THR A 325 21.60 20.27 15.81
N ALA A 326 20.41 20.85 15.97
CA ALA A 326 20.21 22.29 16.08
C ALA A 326 19.39 22.66 17.32
N THR A 327 19.84 23.67 18.05
CA THR A 327 19.11 24.21 19.20
C THR A 327 18.85 25.70 19.10
N PHE A 328 17.58 26.08 19.16
CA PHE A 328 17.13 27.46 19.27
C PHE A 328 17.36 28.00 20.69
N ASP A 329 17.83 29.25 20.78
CA ASP A 329 17.71 30.02 22.01
C ASP A 329 16.23 30.13 22.41
N SER A 330 15.93 30.09 23.70
CA SER A 330 14.55 30.01 24.18
C SER A 330 13.70 31.24 23.85
N GLN A 331 14.30 32.37 23.49
CA GLN A 331 13.57 33.56 23.04
C GLN A 331 13.22 33.51 21.54
N SER A 332 13.74 32.51 20.82
CA SER A 332 13.63 32.31 19.38
C SER A 332 12.65 31.20 19.00
N LEU A 333 12.00 30.59 19.99
CA LEU A 333 10.86 29.68 19.83
C LEU A 333 9.57 30.52 19.80
N LEU A 334 9.18 30.95 18.60
CA LEU A 334 8.07 31.86 18.33
C LEU A 334 7.19 31.28 17.21
N ARG A 335 5.90 31.12 17.52
CA ARG A 335 4.86 30.71 16.56
C ARG A 335 4.47 31.85 15.62
N ALA A 336 3.95 31.51 14.45
CA ALA A 336 3.28 32.45 13.55
C ALA A 336 2.12 33.17 14.25
N PRO A 337 1.81 34.42 13.90
CA PRO A 337 0.54 35.02 14.29
C PRO A 337 -0.61 34.24 13.64
N GLU A 338 -1.71 34.10 14.38
CA GLU A 338 -2.95 33.50 13.90
C GLU A 338 -3.46 34.22 12.64
N GLU A 339 -3.57 33.51 11.52
CA GLU A 339 -4.15 34.02 10.27
C GLU A 339 -5.59 33.53 10.16
N ALA A 340 -6.57 34.44 10.19
CA ALA A 340 -7.96 34.12 9.95
C ALA A 340 -8.23 34.05 8.42
N ALA A 341 -8.93 33.01 7.97
CA ALA A 341 -9.38 32.80 6.61
C ALA A 341 -10.85 32.34 6.60
N ASN A 342 -11.52 32.46 5.46
CA ASN A 342 -12.89 31.95 5.26
C ASN A 342 -13.89 32.37 6.36
N SER A 343 -13.88 33.63 6.82
CA SER A 343 -14.98 34.12 7.65
C SER A 343 -16.26 34.11 6.83
N GLN A 344 -17.38 33.67 7.40
CA GLN A 344 -18.63 33.56 6.65
C GLN A 344 -19.78 34.30 7.33
N LEU A 345 -20.74 34.71 6.52
CA LEU A 345 -22.04 35.18 6.95
C LEU A 345 -23.10 34.22 6.41
N GLN A 346 -23.68 33.44 7.32
CA GLN A 346 -24.72 32.47 7.01
C GLN A 346 -26.08 33.17 6.93
N ILE A 347 -26.84 32.88 5.87
CA ILE A 347 -28.17 33.44 5.64
C ILE A 347 -29.17 32.30 5.42
N ARG A 348 -30.19 32.23 6.28
CA ARG A 348 -31.33 31.31 6.13
C ARG A 348 -32.61 32.12 5.99
N ILE A 349 -33.42 31.83 4.97
CA ILE A 349 -34.69 32.49 4.71
C ILE A 349 -35.70 31.54 4.04
N ALA A 350 -36.95 31.58 4.48
CA ALA A 350 -38.03 30.78 3.92
C ALA A 350 -39.38 31.53 3.98
N ASP A 351 -40.08 31.62 2.85
CA ASP A 351 -41.48 32.06 2.80
C ASP A 351 -42.42 30.89 3.08
N VAL A 352 -43.04 30.90 4.27
CA VAL A 352 -43.92 29.81 4.73
C VAL A 352 -45.40 30.07 4.39
N SER A 353 -45.68 31.03 3.51
CA SER A 353 -47.05 31.33 3.08
C SER A 353 -47.66 30.26 2.17
N THR A 354 -46.85 29.37 1.56
CA THR A 354 -47.29 28.27 0.69
C THR A 354 -46.54 26.97 1.05
N GLN A 355 -47.20 25.81 0.91
CA GLN A 355 -46.63 24.54 1.39
C GLN A 355 -45.50 23.98 0.50
N THR A 356 -45.46 24.30 -0.80
CA THR A 356 -44.44 23.83 -1.76
C THR A 356 -44.30 24.78 -2.97
N PRO A 357 -43.67 25.95 -2.85
CA PRO A 357 -43.55 26.90 -3.96
C PRO A 357 -42.44 26.55 -4.97
N GLU A 358 -42.72 26.66 -6.27
CA GLU A 358 -41.69 26.58 -7.34
C GLU A 358 -40.74 27.80 -7.36
N THR A 359 -41.19 28.94 -6.82
CA THR A 359 -40.40 30.19 -6.68
C THR A 359 -40.50 30.69 -5.24
N PRO A 360 -39.74 30.09 -4.30
CA PRO A 360 -39.92 30.27 -2.86
C PRO A 360 -39.70 31.71 -2.36
N LEU A 361 -39.00 32.56 -3.12
CA LEU A 361 -38.61 33.91 -2.69
C LEU A 361 -39.18 35.03 -3.59
N ALA A 362 -40.14 34.72 -4.47
CA ALA A 362 -40.63 35.66 -5.48
C ALA A 362 -41.24 36.98 -4.95
N ASN A 363 -41.72 37.01 -3.70
CA ASN A 363 -42.30 38.19 -3.08
C ASN A 363 -41.50 38.68 -1.85
N VAL A 364 -40.26 38.24 -1.70
CA VAL A 364 -39.40 38.55 -0.56
C VAL A 364 -38.33 39.54 -0.97
N SER A 365 -38.22 40.65 -0.25
CA SER A 365 -37.07 41.54 -0.30
C SER A 365 -36.32 41.47 1.04
N VAL A 366 -35.00 41.40 0.97
CA VAL A 366 -34.11 41.31 2.13
C VAL A 366 -33.32 42.61 2.25
N THR A 367 -33.14 43.10 3.48
CA THR A 367 -32.13 44.10 3.80
C THR A 367 -31.15 43.47 4.77
N LEU A 368 -29.88 43.44 4.38
CA LEU A 368 -28.78 42.81 5.10
C LEU A 368 -27.76 43.88 5.50
N GLY A 369 -27.64 44.15 6.79
CA GLY A 369 -26.58 44.97 7.37
C GLY A 369 -25.56 44.09 8.09
N PHE A 370 -24.27 44.39 7.94
CA PHE A 370 -23.18 43.71 8.64
C PHE A 370 -21.96 44.60 8.75
N GLU A 371 -21.08 44.29 9.70
CA GLU A 371 -19.74 44.84 9.81
C GLU A 371 -18.76 43.82 9.19
N LEU A 372 -17.80 44.28 8.38
CA LEU A 372 -16.69 43.45 7.88
C LEU A 372 -15.39 44.19 8.16
N GLY A 373 -14.48 43.57 8.90
CA GLY A 373 -13.18 44.16 9.23
C GLY A 373 -13.26 45.52 9.94
N GLY A 374 -14.30 45.75 10.74
CA GLY A 374 -14.51 47.03 11.43
C GLY A 374 -15.36 48.07 10.67
N GLN A 375 -15.78 47.78 9.43
CA GLN A 375 -16.53 48.71 8.58
C GLN A 375 -17.97 48.22 8.35
N GLU A 376 -18.96 49.11 8.52
CA GLU A 376 -20.37 48.81 8.31
C GLU A 376 -20.78 48.85 6.82
N PHE A 377 -21.55 47.85 6.39
CA PHE A 377 -22.15 47.72 5.07
C PHE A 377 -23.65 47.42 5.19
N VAL A 378 -24.45 47.92 4.23
CA VAL A 378 -25.89 47.62 4.16
C VAL A 378 -26.29 47.38 2.71
N LEU A 379 -26.86 46.21 2.45
CA LEU A 379 -27.50 45.85 1.19
C LEU A 379 -29.01 46.06 1.36
N GLU A 380 -29.53 47.16 0.81
CA GLU A 380 -30.95 47.52 0.91
C GLU A 380 -31.79 46.86 -0.19
N ASP A 381 -32.98 46.40 0.17
CA ASP A 381 -34.04 45.94 -0.75
C ASP A 381 -33.56 44.90 -1.80
N VAL A 382 -32.70 43.95 -1.40
CA VAL A 382 -32.21 42.87 -2.26
C VAL A 382 -33.34 41.88 -2.58
N VAL A 383 -33.53 41.58 -3.87
CA VAL A 383 -34.62 40.73 -4.37
C VAL A 383 -34.04 39.67 -5.30
N SER A 384 -34.47 38.42 -5.14
CA SER A 384 -34.10 37.32 -6.03
C SER A 384 -34.44 37.63 -7.49
N THR A 385 -33.50 37.35 -8.41
CA THR A 385 -33.63 37.66 -9.84
C THR A 385 -34.78 36.91 -10.52
N ASP A 386 -35.07 35.68 -10.08
CA ASP A 386 -36.10 34.80 -10.63
C ASP A 386 -37.06 34.22 -9.58
N GLY A 387 -36.87 34.57 -8.30
CA GLY A 387 -37.65 34.06 -7.17
C GLY A 387 -37.13 32.75 -6.57
N SER A 388 -35.97 32.24 -7.02
CA SER A 388 -35.27 31.09 -6.43
C SER A 388 -34.19 31.51 -5.42
N TYR A 389 -33.61 30.54 -4.69
CA TYR A 389 -32.43 30.77 -3.84
C TYR A 389 -31.19 31.14 -4.65
N GLN A 390 -30.97 30.48 -5.80
CA GLN A 390 -29.89 30.82 -6.72
C GLN A 390 -30.03 32.26 -7.24
N GLY A 391 -31.26 32.68 -7.56
CA GLY A 391 -31.53 34.07 -7.94
C GLY A 391 -31.30 35.08 -6.82
N LEU A 392 -31.37 34.65 -5.54
CA LEU A 392 -30.99 35.49 -4.40
C LEU A 392 -29.47 35.57 -4.23
N VAL A 393 -28.73 34.47 -4.46
CA VAL A 393 -27.26 34.46 -4.52
C VAL A 393 -26.76 35.49 -5.53
N GLU A 394 -27.26 35.44 -6.77
CA GLU A 394 -26.91 36.40 -7.82
C GLU A 394 -27.21 37.86 -7.43
N ALA A 395 -28.31 38.09 -6.71
CA ALA A 395 -28.71 39.42 -6.28
C ALA A 395 -27.84 39.97 -5.15
N ILE A 396 -27.45 39.12 -4.19
CA ILE A 396 -26.55 39.47 -3.09
C ILE A 396 -25.15 39.75 -3.64
N ASP A 397 -24.63 38.88 -4.51
CA ASP A 397 -23.33 39.05 -5.17
C ASP A 397 -23.24 40.40 -5.91
N ALA A 398 -24.25 40.70 -6.74
CA ALA A 398 -24.32 41.98 -7.45
C ALA A 398 -24.41 43.20 -6.50
N ALA A 399 -25.10 43.06 -5.36
CA ALA A 399 -25.22 44.12 -4.37
C ALA A 399 -23.91 44.35 -3.59
N LEU A 400 -23.17 43.28 -3.25
CA LEU A 400 -21.85 43.33 -2.63
C LEU A 400 -20.82 43.98 -3.57
N ALA A 401 -20.79 43.56 -4.84
CA ALA A 401 -19.93 44.17 -5.86
C ALA A 401 -20.19 45.68 -6.02
N ALA A 402 -21.45 46.13 -5.92
CA ALA A 402 -21.80 47.55 -5.97
C ALA A 402 -21.29 48.35 -4.76
N GLN A 403 -21.04 47.71 -3.62
CA GLN A 403 -20.40 48.29 -2.43
C GLN A 403 -18.87 48.18 -2.45
N GLY A 404 -18.29 47.61 -3.50
CA GLY A 404 -16.84 47.39 -3.61
C GLY A 404 -16.34 46.11 -2.93
N LEU A 405 -17.25 45.18 -2.60
CA LEU A 405 -16.96 43.89 -1.97
C LEU A 405 -17.08 42.74 -2.98
N GLY A 406 -16.58 42.93 -4.20
CA GLY A 406 -16.69 41.94 -5.28
C GLY A 406 -15.78 40.71 -5.11
N ASP A 407 -14.90 40.72 -4.11
CA ASP A 407 -13.99 39.61 -3.80
C ASP A 407 -14.62 38.60 -2.82
N LEU A 408 -15.79 38.92 -2.25
CA LEU A 408 -16.55 37.98 -1.41
C LEU A 408 -17.25 36.93 -2.28
N GLN A 409 -17.25 35.69 -1.83
CA GLN A 409 -17.89 34.58 -2.55
C GLN A 409 -19.30 34.33 -1.99
N VAL A 410 -20.31 34.29 -2.85
CA VAL A 410 -21.69 33.98 -2.45
C VAL A 410 -22.11 32.65 -3.05
N THR A 411 -22.40 31.65 -2.21
CA THR A 411 -22.72 30.29 -2.66
C THR A 411 -23.96 29.75 -1.96
N LEU A 412 -24.56 28.70 -2.56
CA LEU A 412 -25.51 27.85 -1.86
C LEU A 412 -24.75 26.82 -1.01
N SER A 413 -25.29 26.50 0.15
CA SER A 413 -24.75 25.50 1.07
C SER A 413 -25.83 24.48 1.45
N ASP A 414 -25.83 23.99 2.68
CA ASP A 414 -26.63 22.85 3.11
C ASP A 414 -28.15 23.10 3.00
N PRO A 415 -28.92 22.09 2.54
CA PRO A 415 -30.36 22.14 2.59
C PRO A 415 -30.84 22.05 4.05
N TYR A 416 -31.90 22.78 4.39
CA TYR A 416 -32.49 22.72 5.73
C TYR A 416 -34.02 22.67 5.69
N THR A 417 -34.59 22.11 6.75
CA THR A 417 -36.05 21.95 6.93
C THR A 417 -36.55 22.66 8.17
N GLN A 418 -35.70 23.37 8.91
CA GLN A 418 -36.06 24.12 10.12
C GLN A 418 -35.36 25.48 10.17
N VAL A 419 -36.05 26.50 10.69
CA VAL A 419 -35.48 27.86 10.92
C VAL A 419 -35.75 28.31 12.34
N THR A 420 -34.77 28.93 12.99
CA THR A 420 -34.92 29.51 14.33
C THR A 420 -35.21 31.02 14.23
N VAL A 421 -36.36 31.46 14.72
CA VAL A 421 -36.75 32.88 14.76
C VAL A 421 -37.00 33.31 16.20
N ALA A 422 -36.26 34.30 16.67
CA ALA A 422 -36.36 34.84 18.04
C ALA A 422 -36.32 33.75 19.14
N GLY A 423 -35.46 32.74 18.95
CA GLY A 423 -35.27 31.61 19.88
C GLY A 423 -36.32 30.50 19.78
N ASN A 424 -37.17 30.48 18.75
CA ASN A 424 -38.11 29.39 18.50
C ASN A 424 -37.82 28.74 17.15
N THR A 425 -37.62 27.42 17.16
CA THR A 425 -37.45 26.60 15.96
C THR A 425 -38.81 26.35 15.29
N VAL A 426 -38.86 26.53 13.97
CA VAL A 426 -40.04 26.35 13.13
C VAL A 426 -39.73 25.35 12.03
N ASP A 427 -40.49 24.26 11.97
CA ASP A 427 -40.43 23.30 10.86
C ASP A 427 -41.00 23.92 9.58
N LEU A 428 -40.26 23.80 8.50
CA LEU A 428 -40.66 24.22 7.16
C LEU A 428 -41.45 23.10 6.47
N PRO A 429 -42.50 23.44 5.70
CA PRO A 429 -43.27 22.46 4.93
C PRO A 429 -42.55 21.99 3.64
N PHE A 430 -41.34 22.48 3.38
CA PHE A 430 -40.48 22.17 2.24
C PHE A 430 -39.00 22.31 2.64
N THR A 431 -38.09 21.75 1.84
CA THR A 431 -36.64 21.92 2.00
C THR A 431 -36.20 23.27 1.42
N ALA A 432 -35.62 24.13 2.26
CA ALA A 432 -35.02 25.39 1.86
C ALA A 432 -33.50 25.23 1.65
N GLN A 433 -32.87 26.24 1.05
CA GLN A 433 -31.42 26.25 0.80
C GLN A 433 -30.75 27.37 1.59
N GLU A 434 -29.60 27.05 2.16
CA GLU A 434 -28.73 28.01 2.85
C GLU A 434 -27.91 28.82 1.86
N ILE A 435 -27.63 30.07 2.20
CA ILE A 435 -26.73 30.94 1.45
C ILE A 435 -25.56 31.33 2.37
N LEU A 436 -24.34 31.19 1.86
CA LEU A 436 -23.12 31.65 2.53
C LEU A 436 -22.54 32.83 1.75
N VAL A 437 -22.11 33.86 2.49
CA VAL A 437 -21.22 34.91 1.98
C VAL A 437 -19.86 34.73 2.67
N THR A 438 -18.84 34.38 1.91
CA THR A 438 -17.49 34.05 2.43
C THR A 438 -16.51 35.18 2.09
N ASP A 439 -15.74 35.63 3.08
CA ASP A 439 -14.49 36.38 2.85
C ASP A 439 -13.30 35.40 2.87
N PRO A 440 -12.68 35.11 1.72
CA PRO A 440 -11.50 34.26 1.67
C PRO A 440 -10.35 34.78 2.55
N ASN A 441 -10.27 36.09 2.78
CA ASN A 441 -9.21 36.72 3.58
C ASN A 441 -9.53 36.80 5.09
N GLY A 442 -10.66 36.20 5.51
CA GLY A 442 -10.98 36.00 6.93
C GLY A 442 -11.24 37.26 7.76
N GLN A 443 -11.61 38.39 7.16
CA GLN A 443 -12.05 39.54 7.95
C GLN A 443 -13.36 39.19 8.68
N GLU A 444 -13.42 39.50 9.98
CA GLU A 444 -14.55 39.14 10.84
C GLU A 444 -15.86 39.79 10.37
N PHE A 445 -16.90 38.97 10.18
CA PHE A 445 -18.28 39.43 10.09
C PHE A 445 -18.83 39.75 11.49
N GLY A 446 -19.19 41.01 11.72
CA GLY A 446 -19.75 41.51 12.98
C GLY A 446 -21.11 42.18 12.79
N GLN A 447 -21.77 42.54 13.91
CA GLN A 447 -23.00 43.36 13.96
C GLN A 447 -24.00 43.09 12.83
N VAL A 448 -24.52 41.86 12.78
CA VAL A 448 -25.45 41.45 11.70
C VAL A 448 -26.87 41.91 12.01
N ASP A 449 -27.45 42.69 11.08
CA ASP A 449 -28.84 43.12 11.07
C ASP A 449 -29.54 42.54 9.83
N PHE A 450 -30.47 41.61 10.06
CA PHE A 450 -31.24 40.98 8.98
C PHE A 450 -32.71 41.36 9.06
N THR A 451 -33.25 41.92 7.98
CA THR A 451 -34.68 42.21 7.88
C THR A 451 -35.26 41.77 6.55
N GLN A 452 -36.52 41.34 6.58
CA GLN A 452 -37.25 40.86 5.42
C GLN A 452 -38.60 41.57 5.29
N ALA A 453 -38.98 41.88 4.05
CA ALA A 453 -40.21 42.60 3.71
C ALA A 453 -40.87 42.00 2.48
N ALA A 454 -42.18 42.26 2.33
CA ALA A 454 -42.94 41.85 1.17
C ALA A 454 -42.76 42.88 0.05
N ILE A 455 -42.44 42.43 -1.17
CA ILE A 455 -42.34 43.30 -2.36
C ILE A 455 -43.72 43.90 -2.67
N GLU A 456 -44.77 43.06 -2.61
CA GLU A 456 -46.17 43.46 -2.72
C GLU A 456 -46.97 43.12 -1.46
N SER A 457 -48.04 43.88 -1.20
CA SER A 457 -48.90 43.68 -0.02
C SER A 457 -49.64 42.33 -0.08
N VAL A 458 -49.37 41.46 0.90
CA VAL A 458 -49.95 40.11 0.99
C VAL A 458 -51.28 40.10 1.78
N PRO A 459 -52.43 39.74 1.18
CA PRO A 459 -53.69 39.61 1.90
C PRO A 459 -53.70 38.33 2.76
N GLY A 460 -53.60 38.47 4.08
CA GLY A 460 -53.60 37.32 5.02
C GLY A 460 -52.41 37.30 5.97
N GLY A 461 -51.40 38.14 5.74
CA GLY A 461 -50.18 38.24 6.54
C GLY A 461 -48.94 37.91 5.72
N PHE A 462 -47.83 38.58 6.02
CA PHE A 462 -46.50 38.25 5.48
C PHE A 462 -45.82 37.31 6.47
N LEU A 463 -45.67 36.05 6.08
CA LEU A 463 -45.17 34.96 6.92
C LEU A 463 -43.87 34.43 6.30
N VAL A 464 -42.78 35.16 6.53
CA VAL A 464 -41.42 34.75 6.16
C VAL A 464 -40.66 34.55 7.46
N ALA A 465 -39.85 33.50 7.53
CA ALA A 465 -38.88 33.26 8.58
C ALA A 465 -37.48 33.45 7.98
N GLY A 466 -36.60 34.15 8.69
CA GLY A 466 -35.22 34.28 8.22
C GLY A 466 -34.32 34.96 9.25
N ASN A 467 -33.04 34.62 9.19
CA ASN A 467 -31.96 35.15 10.00
C ASN A 467 -30.67 35.17 9.18
N ALA A 468 -29.74 36.02 9.61
CA ALA A 468 -28.36 35.93 9.20
C ALA A 468 -27.48 35.97 10.45
N GLU A 469 -26.41 35.17 10.46
CA GLU A 469 -25.47 35.10 11.58
C GLU A 469 -24.04 34.89 11.09
N PRO A 470 -23.04 35.51 11.75
CA PRO A 470 -21.65 35.28 11.41
C PRO A 470 -21.24 33.86 11.83
N VAL A 471 -20.34 33.28 11.04
CA VAL A 471 -19.63 32.04 11.35
C VAL A 471 -18.17 32.41 11.58
N ASP A 472 -17.60 31.90 12.66
CA ASP A 472 -16.23 32.18 13.05
C ASP A 472 -15.26 31.80 11.90
N PRO A 473 -14.23 32.62 11.63
CA PRO A 473 -13.24 32.29 10.60
C PRO A 473 -12.47 31.01 10.94
N THR A 474 -11.99 30.33 9.91
CA THR A 474 -10.95 29.30 10.06
C THR A 474 -9.64 30.01 10.40
N VAL A 475 -9.00 29.66 11.52
CA VAL A 475 -7.72 30.26 11.90
C VAL A 475 -6.61 29.26 11.60
N THR A 476 -5.59 29.69 10.87
CA THR A 476 -4.39 28.89 10.55
C THR A 476 -3.17 29.34 11.36
N SER A 477 -2.50 28.34 11.94
CA SER A 477 -1.31 28.25 12.80
C SER A 477 -1.33 28.92 14.18
N ASN A 478 -1.24 28.05 15.20
CA ASN A 478 -0.83 28.35 16.56
C ASN A 478 0.38 27.51 17.01
N LEU A 479 1.08 26.79 16.12
CA LEU A 479 2.22 25.93 16.47
C LEU A 479 3.56 26.64 16.23
N ILE A 480 4.59 26.27 16.99
CA ILE A 480 5.99 26.62 16.75
C ILE A 480 6.53 25.62 15.72
N GLU A 481 6.94 26.10 14.56
CA GLU A 481 7.30 25.23 13.43
C GLU A 481 8.77 25.45 13.05
N THR A 482 9.41 24.44 12.45
CA THR A 482 10.76 24.55 11.86
C THR A 482 10.78 23.86 10.50
N ASN A 483 11.65 24.31 9.59
CA ASN A 483 11.85 23.64 8.29
C ASN A 483 13.13 22.80 8.31
N LEU A 484 13.07 21.64 7.67
CA LEU A 484 14.18 20.73 7.43
C LEU A 484 14.19 20.34 5.95
N VAL A 485 15.32 20.52 5.27
CA VAL A 485 15.52 20.06 3.90
C VAL A 485 16.49 18.89 3.89
N LEU A 486 16.09 17.79 3.25
CA LEU A 486 16.90 16.60 3.08
C LEU A 486 17.28 16.46 1.61
N ASP A 487 18.58 16.45 1.34
CA ASP A 487 19.11 16.43 -0.01
C ASP A 487 20.26 15.42 -0.11
N ASN A 488 19.95 14.18 -0.47
CA ASN A 488 20.91 13.07 -0.51
C ASN A 488 21.58 12.79 0.85
N ALA A 489 20.83 12.91 1.95
CA ALA A 489 21.33 12.63 3.29
C ALA A 489 21.69 11.14 3.43
N GLY A 490 22.95 10.85 3.79
CA GLY A 490 23.47 9.49 3.93
C GLY A 490 24.01 8.86 2.65
N ARG A 491 23.87 9.53 1.48
CA ARG A 491 24.36 9.09 0.16
C ARG A 491 24.01 7.64 -0.19
N GLY A 492 22.71 7.31 -0.11
CA GLY A 492 22.18 5.96 -0.35
C GLY A 492 22.27 5.00 0.84
N SER A 493 23.03 5.35 1.89
CA SER A 493 23.03 4.68 3.21
C SER A 493 22.25 5.54 4.22
N ILE A 494 22.21 5.13 5.50
CA ILE A 494 21.51 5.86 6.57
C ILE A 494 22.44 6.90 7.21
N ALA A 495 22.07 8.17 7.15
CA ALA A 495 22.66 9.23 7.96
C ALA A 495 22.36 9.02 9.46
N GLY A 496 22.94 9.85 10.32
CA GLY A 496 22.70 9.75 11.75
C GLY A 496 21.36 10.33 12.19
N ASP A 497 21.29 10.69 13.46
CA ASP A 497 20.11 11.29 14.07
C ASP A 497 19.96 12.76 13.69
N VAL A 498 18.73 13.19 13.39
CA VAL A 498 18.37 14.60 13.19
C VAL A 498 17.60 15.10 14.41
N ARG A 499 18.17 16.08 15.12
CA ARG A 499 17.58 16.66 16.34
C ARG A 499 17.45 18.17 16.27
N ILE A 500 16.24 18.69 16.20
CA ILE A 500 15.98 20.14 16.14
C ILE A 500 15.03 20.54 17.27
N GLY A 501 15.43 21.48 18.13
CA GLY A 501 14.60 21.86 19.28
C GLY A 501 15.10 23.06 20.06
N GLY A 502 14.62 23.25 21.29
CA GLY A 502 15.04 24.33 22.18
C GLY A 502 16.19 23.98 23.13
N GLU A 503 17.05 24.94 23.46
CA GLU A 503 18.17 24.74 24.41
C GLU A 503 17.77 24.50 25.87
N SER A 504 16.54 24.85 26.29
CA SER A 504 16.18 24.93 27.71
C SER A 504 15.13 23.91 28.14
N ASN A 505 15.12 23.61 29.45
CA ASN A 505 14.01 22.91 30.15
C ASN A 505 12.78 23.83 30.30
N SER A 506 12.46 24.66 29.30
CA SER A 506 11.41 25.68 29.41
C SER A 506 10.00 25.14 29.21
N GLN A 507 9.85 23.86 28.84
CA GLN A 507 8.56 23.28 28.43
C GLN A 507 7.97 24.04 27.24
N ILE A 508 8.85 24.45 26.32
CA ILE A 508 8.53 25.09 25.06
C ILE A 508 9.53 24.51 24.07
N GLY A 509 9.04 23.73 23.12
CA GLY A 509 9.81 23.09 22.06
C GLY A 509 9.43 23.62 20.69
N VAL A 510 9.92 22.94 19.66
CA VAL A 510 9.22 22.97 18.37
C VAL A 510 7.92 22.17 18.57
N GLU A 511 6.90 22.41 17.77
CA GLU A 511 5.62 21.69 17.85
C GLU A 511 5.33 21.01 16.49
N ARG A 512 5.86 21.55 15.37
CA ARG A 512 5.79 20.93 14.03
C ARG A 512 7.14 20.93 13.29
N PHE A 513 7.47 19.82 12.65
CA PHE A 513 8.52 19.75 11.63
C PHE A 513 7.93 19.81 10.22
N ASN A 514 8.40 20.74 9.40
CA ASN A 514 8.13 20.77 7.96
C ASN A 514 9.36 20.21 7.24
N VAL A 515 9.28 18.97 6.79
CA VAL A 515 10.35 18.25 6.11
C VAL A 515 10.12 18.32 4.61
N THR A 516 11.11 18.78 3.86
CA THR A 516 11.10 18.78 2.40
C THR A 516 12.23 17.90 1.89
N VAL A 517 11.93 16.97 0.99
CA VAL A 517 12.89 16.03 0.42
C VAL A 517 13.17 16.41 -1.03
N ASP A 518 14.44 16.68 -1.35
CA ASP A 518 14.88 16.93 -2.73
C ASP A 518 15.36 15.62 -3.38
N ARG A 519 16.58 15.19 -3.02
CA ARG A 519 17.15 13.90 -3.44
C ARG A 519 17.01 12.85 -2.36
N GLY A 520 16.91 11.59 -2.79
CA GLY A 520 16.63 10.44 -1.93
C GLY A 520 17.49 10.40 -0.67
N SER A 521 16.84 10.34 0.50
CA SER A 521 17.46 10.60 1.79
C SER A 521 17.07 9.56 2.82
N LYS A 522 18.04 9.14 3.66
CA LYS A 522 17.78 8.20 4.76
C LYS A 522 18.39 8.72 6.04
N ILE A 523 17.59 8.86 7.09
CA ILE A 523 18.02 9.33 8.41
C ILE A 523 17.67 8.29 9.49
N ALA A 524 18.53 8.16 10.50
CA ALA A 524 18.32 7.17 11.56
C ALA A 524 17.13 7.54 12.46
N SER A 525 16.99 8.83 12.78
CA SER A 525 15.82 9.34 13.49
C SER A 525 15.54 10.81 13.19
N LEU A 526 14.28 11.21 13.35
CA LEU A 526 13.82 12.59 13.31
C LEU A 526 13.12 12.93 14.62
N ALA A 527 13.77 13.73 15.46
CA ALA A 527 13.31 13.99 16.82
C ALA A 527 13.61 15.42 17.26
N GLN A 528 13.07 15.81 18.41
CA GLN A 528 13.54 16.98 19.12
C GLN A 528 14.72 16.67 20.03
N THR A 529 15.31 17.73 20.56
CA THR A 529 16.27 17.60 21.65
C THR A 529 15.59 17.09 22.92
N SER A 530 16.19 16.07 23.56
CA SER A 530 15.71 15.35 24.76
C SER A 530 15.15 16.15 25.95
N SER A 531 15.35 17.46 26.02
CA SER A 531 14.73 18.32 27.04
C SER A 531 13.28 18.71 26.73
N ASN A 532 12.80 18.50 25.51
CA ASN A 532 11.51 18.94 25.00
C ASN A 532 10.82 17.92 24.06
N SER A 533 11.16 16.62 24.15
CA SER A 533 10.61 15.57 23.26
C SER A 533 9.08 15.51 23.26
N ASP A 534 8.45 15.81 24.40
CA ASP A 534 7.00 15.72 24.59
C ASP A 534 6.22 16.89 23.95
N GLU A 535 6.92 17.81 23.28
CA GLU A 535 6.32 19.00 22.65
C GLU A 535 6.13 18.84 21.14
N LEU A 536 6.79 17.86 20.49
CA LEU A 536 6.55 17.62 19.06
C LEU A 536 5.17 17.01 18.89
N GLU A 537 4.31 17.67 18.12
CA GLU A 537 2.94 17.22 17.87
C GLU A 537 2.78 16.72 16.43
N GLU A 538 3.48 17.34 15.46
CA GLU A 538 3.23 17.10 14.05
C GLU A 538 4.51 17.00 13.21
N ILE A 539 4.50 16.12 12.22
CA ILE A 539 5.52 16.06 11.16
C ILE A 539 4.79 16.16 9.82
N HIS A 540 5.17 17.15 9.03
CA HIS A 540 4.70 17.33 7.66
C HIS A 540 5.85 17.00 6.71
N ILE A 541 5.59 16.16 5.72
CA ILE A 541 6.57 15.67 4.75
C ILE A 541 6.09 16.07 3.36
N ASP A 542 6.98 16.71 2.62
CA ASP A 542 6.77 17.25 1.29
C ASP A 542 7.96 16.88 0.40
N SER A 543 7.76 16.96 -0.92
CA SER A 543 8.82 16.79 -1.92
C SER A 543 9.15 18.12 -2.59
N THR A 544 10.35 18.19 -3.15
CA THR A 544 10.76 19.25 -4.06
C THR A 544 11.77 18.68 -5.05
N GLY A 545 12.08 19.42 -6.10
CA GLY A 545 13.24 19.14 -6.94
C GLY A 545 13.14 17.77 -7.62
N ALA A 546 13.95 16.81 -7.15
CA ALA A 546 14.04 15.47 -7.75
C ALA A 546 13.07 14.42 -7.18
N ASP A 547 12.19 14.81 -6.24
CA ASP A 547 11.18 13.94 -5.63
C ASP A 547 11.78 12.65 -5.05
N GLY A 548 12.82 12.81 -4.23
CA GLY A 548 13.55 11.71 -3.64
C GLY A 548 12.74 10.90 -2.63
N SER A 549 12.94 9.57 -2.63
CA SER A 549 12.46 8.68 -1.57
C SER A 549 12.98 9.05 -0.19
N LEU A 550 12.20 8.77 0.85
CA LEU A 550 12.54 9.07 2.23
C LEU A 550 12.51 7.83 3.13
N TYR A 551 13.57 7.63 3.91
CA TYR A 551 13.59 6.69 5.04
C TYR A 551 13.82 7.43 6.35
N VAL A 552 12.95 7.20 7.33
CA VAL A 552 13.07 7.69 8.70
C VAL A 552 12.99 6.50 9.66
N GLY A 553 14.13 6.12 10.23
CA GLY A 553 14.20 4.92 11.08
C GLY A 553 13.35 5.03 12.36
N ALA A 554 13.29 6.20 12.99
CA ALA A 554 12.51 6.45 14.20
C ALA A 554 12.06 7.91 14.31
N VAL A 555 10.98 8.16 15.03
CA VAL A 555 10.48 9.50 15.37
C VAL A 555 10.21 9.61 16.88
N ASP A 556 9.93 10.82 17.37
CA ASP A 556 9.47 11.00 18.75
C ASP A 556 8.11 10.29 18.98
N SER A 557 7.85 9.87 20.24
CA SER A 557 6.58 9.24 20.63
C SER A 557 5.47 10.27 20.84
N ASP A 558 4.23 9.81 20.92
CA ASP A 558 3.05 10.62 21.27
C ASP A 558 2.71 11.74 20.27
N LEU A 559 3.10 11.57 19.00
CA LEU A 559 2.73 12.49 17.92
C LEU A 559 1.21 12.50 17.68
N ASN A 560 0.68 13.65 17.32
CA ASN A 560 -0.71 13.79 16.85
C ASN A 560 -0.83 13.41 15.38
N LEU A 561 0.10 13.89 14.54
CA LEU A 561 -0.04 13.76 13.08
C LEU A 561 1.30 13.57 12.38
N ILE A 562 1.35 12.60 11.48
CA ILE A 562 2.32 12.57 10.38
C ILE A 562 1.53 12.77 9.09
N ASN A 563 1.81 13.85 8.37
CA ASN A 563 1.13 14.21 7.12
C ASN A 563 2.14 14.22 5.97
N ALA A 564 1.98 13.28 5.05
CA ALA A 564 2.76 13.12 3.83
C ALA A 564 1.89 13.25 2.57
N THR A 565 0.74 13.93 2.65
CA THR A 565 -0.20 14.06 1.51
C THR A 565 0.36 14.87 0.33
N ALA A 566 1.46 15.61 0.52
CA ALA A 566 2.16 16.36 -0.53
C ALA A 566 3.49 15.70 -0.94
N PHE A 567 3.85 14.57 -0.35
CA PHE A 567 5.09 13.87 -0.67
C PHE A 567 4.94 13.16 -2.02
N GLU A 568 5.81 13.46 -2.99
CA GLU A 568 5.78 12.93 -4.36
C GLU A 568 6.89 11.89 -4.62
N GLY A 569 7.68 11.53 -3.60
CA GLY A 569 8.75 10.55 -3.75
C GLY A 569 8.24 9.12 -3.90
N ALA A 570 8.94 8.26 -4.64
CA ALA A 570 8.47 6.90 -4.93
C ALA A 570 8.24 6.05 -3.67
N GLU A 571 9.07 6.23 -2.64
CA GLU A 571 9.06 5.39 -1.42
C GLU A 571 9.08 6.27 -0.17
N LEU A 572 8.22 5.96 0.80
CA LEU A 572 8.22 6.55 2.13
C LEU A 572 8.25 5.47 3.21
N SER A 573 9.39 5.34 3.89
CA SER A 573 9.53 4.42 5.02
C SER A 573 9.66 5.18 6.34
N ILE A 574 8.80 4.83 7.31
CA ILE A 574 8.83 5.39 8.67
C ILE A 574 8.65 4.27 9.71
N GLY A 575 9.56 4.23 10.67
CA GLY A 575 9.42 3.39 11.87
C GLY A 575 10.04 1.99 11.78
N GLU A 576 10.66 1.62 10.66
CA GLU A 576 11.35 0.33 10.52
C GLU A 576 12.52 0.14 11.52
N GLY A 577 13.17 1.23 11.93
CA GLY A 577 14.22 1.20 12.95
C GLY A 577 13.66 1.10 14.37
N THR A 578 12.61 1.87 14.66
CA THR A 578 11.83 1.81 15.90
C THR A 578 10.40 2.23 15.58
N ALA A 579 9.44 1.36 15.90
CA ALA A 579 8.03 1.58 15.62
C ALA A 579 7.55 2.93 16.16
N VAL A 580 6.72 3.62 15.37
CA VAL A 580 6.12 4.89 15.76
C VAL A 580 5.15 4.65 16.90
N SER A 581 5.49 5.19 18.08
CA SER A 581 4.69 4.98 19.29
C SER A 581 3.59 6.02 19.41
N ASP A 582 2.36 5.54 19.66
CA ASP A 582 1.25 6.35 20.13
C ASP A 582 0.81 7.50 19.20
N LEU A 583 1.02 7.34 17.90
CA LEU A 583 0.52 8.27 16.88
C LEU A 583 -1.02 8.34 16.91
N VAL A 584 -1.60 9.50 16.59
CA VAL A 584 -3.06 9.67 16.43
C VAL A 584 -3.50 9.58 14.96
N SER A 585 -2.71 10.09 14.01
CA SER A 585 -2.95 9.85 12.59
C SER A 585 -1.70 9.88 11.72
N PHE A 586 -1.63 8.95 10.77
CA PHE A 586 -0.76 8.99 9.60
C PHE A 586 -1.61 9.25 8.36
N ASN A 587 -1.18 10.14 7.46
CA ASN A 587 -1.93 10.44 6.24
C ASN A 587 -1.00 10.73 5.04
N SER A 588 -1.02 9.84 4.04
CA SER A 588 -0.39 9.99 2.73
C SER A 588 -1.37 9.86 1.56
N ALA A 589 -2.69 9.86 1.82
CA ALA A 589 -3.74 9.58 0.82
C ALA A 589 -3.82 10.57 -0.39
N GLY A 590 -2.97 11.58 -0.43
CA GLY A 590 -2.82 12.49 -1.57
C GLY A 590 -1.73 12.10 -2.57
N SER A 591 -1.00 11.01 -2.32
CA SER A 591 0.17 10.57 -3.07
C SER A 591 0.02 9.14 -3.58
N ASP A 592 0.71 8.82 -4.68
CA ASP A 592 0.83 7.46 -5.22
C ASP A 592 2.11 6.76 -4.69
N THR A 593 2.73 7.29 -3.63
CA THR A 593 3.92 6.74 -2.96
C THR A 593 3.64 5.38 -2.32
N ASP A 594 4.60 4.47 -2.45
CA ASP A 594 4.62 3.21 -1.69
C ASP A 594 5.07 3.48 -0.24
N VAL A 595 4.19 3.20 0.72
CA VAL A 595 4.45 3.47 2.14
C VAL A 595 4.84 2.22 2.89
N THR A 596 5.99 2.24 3.56
CA THR A 596 6.30 1.29 4.65
C THR A 596 6.13 1.98 5.99
N PHE A 597 5.15 1.55 6.79
CA PHE A 597 4.83 2.16 8.07
C PHE A 597 4.77 1.13 9.21
N VAL A 598 5.63 1.31 10.23
CA VAL A 598 5.67 0.44 11.40
C VAL A 598 5.24 1.21 12.65
N ALA A 599 4.17 0.76 13.30
CA ALA A 599 3.55 1.41 14.45
C ALA A 599 3.45 0.50 15.68
N ASP A 600 3.54 1.13 16.85
CA ASP A 600 3.26 0.52 18.16
C ASP A 600 2.27 1.42 18.90
N TYR A 601 1.06 0.93 19.15
CA TYR A 601 0.00 1.73 19.73
C TYR A 601 -0.39 1.21 21.11
N ASP A 602 -0.18 2.03 22.16
CA ASP A 602 -0.60 1.71 23.53
C ASP A 602 -1.75 2.63 23.98
N GLY A 603 -2.97 2.09 23.98
CA GLY A 603 -4.17 2.78 24.48
C GLY A 603 -4.17 3.05 26.00
N ASN A 604 -3.22 2.51 26.77
CA ASN A 604 -3.22 2.61 28.23
C ASN A 604 -3.05 4.06 28.72
N GLY A 605 -4.04 4.54 29.48
CA GLY A 605 -3.96 5.86 30.11
C GLY A 605 -4.27 7.03 29.18
N ARG A 606 -4.64 6.76 27.93
CA ARG A 606 -5.13 7.77 26.97
C ARG A 606 -6.63 8.03 27.15
N ALA A 607 -7.07 9.22 26.78
CA ALA A 607 -8.50 9.56 26.75
C ALA A 607 -9.21 8.70 25.69
N SER A 608 -10.52 8.45 25.84
CA SER A 608 -11.25 7.53 24.96
C SER A 608 -11.28 7.95 23.49
N ASP A 609 -11.23 9.25 23.22
CA ASP A 609 -11.11 9.86 21.89
C ASP A 609 -9.69 9.75 21.31
N ALA A 610 -8.67 9.61 22.15
CA ALA A 610 -7.28 9.40 21.78
C ALA A 610 -6.88 7.91 21.81
N GLN A 611 -7.85 6.99 21.99
CA GLN A 611 -7.69 5.53 21.92
C GLN A 611 -7.91 4.97 20.49
N ALA A 612 -8.14 5.85 19.52
CA ALA A 612 -8.24 5.54 18.10
C ALA A 612 -7.05 6.10 17.33
N PHE A 613 -6.44 5.28 16.48
CA PHE A 613 -5.36 5.65 15.57
C PHE A 613 -5.80 5.40 14.12
N THR A 614 -5.51 6.33 13.21
CA THR A 614 -5.90 6.22 11.80
C THR A 614 -4.71 6.35 10.86
N ILE A 615 -4.56 5.39 9.95
CA ILE A 615 -3.60 5.38 8.85
C ILE A 615 -4.41 5.53 7.56
N ASN A 616 -4.10 6.56 6.76
CA ASN A 616 -4.68 6.72 5.42
C ASN A 616 -3.54 6.76 4.41
N THR A 617 -3.57 5.87 3.43
CA THR A 617 -2.61 5.83 2.33
C THR A 617 -3.30 6.02 0.98
N GLY A 618 -2.48 6.14 -0.07
CA GLY A 618 -2.91 6.50 -1.42
C GLY A 618 -3.24 5.27 -2.25
N SER A 619 -2.68 5.20 -3.46
CA SER A 619 -2.81 4.03 -4.35
C SER A 619 -1.47 3.34 -4.63
N GLY A 620 -0.44 3.65 -3.85
CA GLY A 620 0.83 2.92 -3.89
C GLY A 620 0.70 1.57 -3.18
N ASP A 621 1.71 0.74 -3.30
CA ASP A 621 1.74 -0.59 -2.70
C ASP A 621 2.22 -0.49 -1.25
N ASP A 622 1.27 -0.37 -0.32
CA ASP A 622 1.58 0.00 1.05
C ASP A 622 1.82 -1.22 1.97
N SER A 623 2.87 -1.18 2.77
CA SER A 623 3.20 -2.16 3.81
C SER A 623 3.04 -1.55 5.21
N ILE A 624 2.01 -1.99 5.93
CA ILE A 624 1.63 -1.47 7.23
C ILE A 624 1.76 -2.57 8.29
N THR A 625 2.61 -2.34 9.29
CA THR A 625 2.76 -3.23 10.44
C THR A 625 2.38 -2.50 11.71
N ALA A 626 1.44 -3.02 12.50
CA ALA A 626 0.99 -2.40 13.74
C ALA A 626 0.85 -3.39 14.90
N ASP A 627 1.42 -3.07 16.06
CA ASP A 627 1.09 -3.70 17.34
C ASP A 627 0.07 -2.85 18.08
N LEU A 628 -1.02 -3.45 18.53
CA LEU A 628 -2.06 -2.82 19.34
C LEU A 628 -2.04 -3.37 20.76
N THR A 629 -1.77 -2.50 21.72
CA THR A 629 -1.85 -2.76 23.16
C THR A 629 -2.73 -1.72 23.88
N GLY A 630 -3.22 -2.06 25.07
CA GLY A 630 -4.14 -1.24 25.85
C GLY A 630 -5.14 -2.05 26.67
N THR A 631 -5.30 -1.72 27.95
CA THR A 631 -6.34 -2.28 28.84
C THR A 631 -7.07 -1.17 29.60
N SER A 632 -8.39 -1.14 29.53
CA SER A 632 -9.17 -0.10 30.23
C SER A 632 -9.15 -0.28 31.75
N THR A 633 -9.08 0.82 32.52
CA THR A 633 -9.42 0.82 33.96
C THR A 633 -10.84 1.33 34.24
N SER A 634 -11.65 1.53 33.21
CA SER A 634 -13.01 2.09 33.28
C SER A 634 -14.02 1.30 32.44
N THR A 635 -15.31 1.61 32.49
CA THR A 635 -16.41 0.69 32.10
C THR A 635 -16.59 0.37 30.59
N SER A 636 -15.63 0.67 29.71
CA SER A 636 -15.27 0.04 28.40
C SER A 636 -14.32 1.00 27.66
N THR A 637 -13.12 0.56 27.21
CA THR A 637 -12.23 1.27 26.24
C THR A 637 -11.13 0.33 25.66
N THR A 638 -11.37 -0.36 24.55
CA THR A 638 -10.37 -1.10 23.75
C THR A 638 -9.54 -0.13 22.89
N ALA A 639 -8.30 -0.46 22.54
CA ALA A 639 -7.56 0.28 21.51
C ALA A 639 -8.17 -0.03 20.14
N SER A 640 -8.26 0.99 19.26
CA SER A 640 -8.79 0.82 17.90
C SER A 640 -7.85 1.38 16.84
N LEU A 641 -7.60 0.61 15.79
CA LEU A 641 -6.91 1.07 14.57
C LEU A 641 -7.89 1.16 13.41
N THR A 642 -7.73 2.18 12.56
CA THR A 642 -8.33 2.22 11.23
C THR A 642 -7.24 2.38 10.17
N VAL A 643 -7.21 1.49 9.20
CA VAL A 643 -6.36 1.58 8.01
C VAL A 643 -7.26 1.81 6.80
N ASN A 644 -6.99 2.85 6.02
CA ASN A 644 -7.66 3.09 4.75
C ASN A 644 -6.63 3.23 3.62
N SER A 645 -6.82 2.51 2.52
CA SER A 645 -6.09 2.74 1.27
C SER A 645 -7.09 2.98 0.12
N THR A 646 -6.66 3.65 -0.94
CA THR A 646 -7.49 3.90 -2.13
C THR A 646 -7.22 2.91 -3.27
N GLY A 647 -6.10 2.18 -3.23
CA GLY A 647 -5.69 1.16 -4.21
C GLY A 647 -4.31 0.60 -3.91
N GLY A 648 -3.69 -0.08 -4.88
CA GLY A 648 -2.38 -0.72 -4.72
C GLY A 648 -2.49 -2.12 -4.11
N ASP A 649 -1.43 -2.90 -4.21
CA ASP A 649 -1.31 -4.24 -3.63
C ASP A 649 -0.81 -4.11 -2.18
N ASN A 650 -1.73 -3.90 -1.24
CA ASN A 650 -1.37 -3.51 0.12
C ASN A 650 -1.15 -4.72 1.03
N VAL A 651 -0.19 -4.62 1.95
CA VAL A 651 0.06 -5.60 3.00
C VAL A 651 -0.17 -4.99 4.38
N VAL A 652 -1.20 -5.44 5.10
CA VAL A 652 -1.51 -4.99 6.47
C VAL A 652 -1.29 -6.14 7.45
N THR A 653 -0.33 -5.99 8.35
CA THR A 653 -0.03 -6.98 9.41
C THR A 653 -0.29 -6.39 10.79
N LEU A 654 -1.28 -6.95 11.48
CA LEU A 654 -1.71 -6.52 12.81
C LEU A 654 -1.32 -7.56 13.86
N SER A 655 -1.00 -7.07 15.05
CA SER A 655 -0.74 -7.91 16.21
C SER A 655 -1.32 -7.29 17.48
N SER A 656 -1.58 -8.14 18.47
CA SER A 656 -1.90 -7.71 19.82
C SER A 656 -1.41 -8.76 20.81
N THR A 657 -0.80 -8.31 21.91
CA THR A 657 -0.29 -9.19 22.97
C THR A 657 -1.15 -9.17 24.24
N ASP A 658 -2.25 -8.41 24.22
CA ASP A 658 -3.10 -8.25 25.38
C ASP A 658 -4.08 -9.41 25.62
N ALA A 659 -4.51 -9.53 26.88
CA ALA A 659 -5.51 -10.51 27.27
C ALA A 659 -6.95 -10.10 26.90
N GLU A 660 -7.17 -8.82 26.60
CA GLU A 660 -8.40 -8.26 26.03
C GLU A 660 -8.16 -8.01 24.53
N VAL A 661 -9.15 -8.29 23.69
CA VAL A 661 -9.05 -8.16 22.23
C VAL A 661 -9.21 -6.69 21.83
N ASN A 662 -8.26 -6.14 21.06
CA ASN A 662 -8.32 -4.79 20.49
C ASN A 662 -9.08 -4.77 19.15
N GLU A 663 -9.66 -3.63 18.78
CA GLU A 663 -10.44 -3.50 17.54
C GLU A 663 -9.56 -3.00 16.38
N ALA A 664 -9.79 -3.52 15.18
CA ALA A 664 -9.14 -3.03 13.97
C ALA A 664 -10.13 -2.96 12.81
N THR A 665 -10.10 -1.88 12.06
CA THR A 665 -10.85 -1.72 10.81
C THR A 665 -9.85 -1.51 9.68
N VAL A 666 -9.92 -2.32 8.65
CA VAL A 666 -9.06 -2.24 7.46
C VAL A 666 -9.98 -2.11 6.25
N VAL A 667 -9.87 -1.01 5.52
CA VAL A 667 -10.64 -0.74 4.30
C VAL A 667 -9.67 -0.41 3.18
N LEU A 668 -9.51 -1.32 2.24
CA LEU A 668 -8.58 -1.19 1.13
C LEU A 668 -9.35 -0.96 -0.17
N GLY A 669 -8.57 -0.77 -1.25
CA GLY A 669 -9.05 -0.27 -2.52
C GLY A 669 -9.17 -1.35 -3.57
N SER A 670 -8.52 -1.12 -4.72
CA SER A 670 -8.29 -2.17 -5.71
C SER A 670 -6.82 -2.56 -5.74
N GLY A 671 -6.53 -3.84 -5.94
CA GLY A 671 -5.20 -4.44 -5.88
C GLY A 671 -5.31 -5.82 -5.22
N ASP A 672 -4.26 -6.63 -5.31
CA ASP A 672 -4.20 -7.94 -4.64
C ASP A 672 -3.73 -7.73 -3.19
N ASP A 673 -4.67 -7.46 -2.28
CA ASP A 673 -4.36 -7.07 -0.91
C ASP A 673 -4.12 -8.27 0.01
N THR A 674 -3.28 -8.09 1.04
CA THR A 674 -3.08 -9.09 2.10
C THR A 674 -3.28 -8.47 3.49
N VAL A 675 -4.24 -9.00 4.25
CA VAL A 675 -4.54 -8.57 5.63
C VAL A 675 -4.31 -9.70 6.61
N THR A 676 -3.50 -9.47 7.65
CA THR A 676 -3.32 -10.38 8.78
C THR A 676 -3.80 -9.71 10.06
N GLY A 677 -4.92 -10.15 10.64
CA GLY A 677 -5.56 -9.53 11.80
C GLY A 677 -4.91 -9.84 13.15
N GLY A 678 -4.17 -10.95 13.25
CA GLY A 678 -3.57 -11.39 14.51
C GLY A 678 -4.63 -11.61 15.59
N ALA A 679 -4.39 -11.20 16.84
CA ALA A 679 -5.31 -11.39 17.96
C ALA A 679 -6.35 -10.25 18.13
N THR A 680 -6.76 -9.59 17.04
CA THR A 680 -7.67 -8.44 17.07
C THR A 680 -9.14 -8.82 16.79
N HIS A 681 -10.06 -7.90 16.98
CA HIS A 681 -11.43 -7.91 16.47
C HIS A 681 -11.39 -7.21 15.12
N LEU A 682 -11.16 -7.97 14.05
CA LEU A 682 -10.92 -7.42 12.73
C LEU A 682 -12.24 -7.16 12.00
N THR A 683 -12.41 -5.96 11.46
CA THR A 683 -13.33 -5.66 10.36
C THR A 683 -12.50 -5.36 9.12
N ALA A 684 -12.50 -6.26 8.13
CA ALA A 684 -11.74 -6.10 6.89
C ALA A 684 -12.68 -5.96 5.68
N SER A 685 -12.37 -5.00 4.82
CA SER A 685 -12.97 -4.82 3.50
C SER A 685 -11.84 -4.58 2.51
N THR A 686 -11.44 -5.57 1.72
CA THR A 686 -10.24 -5.48 0.87
C THR A 686 -10.52 -4.87 -0.49
N GLY A 687 -11.68 -5.17 -1.08
CA GLY A 687 -12.24 -4.35 -2.15
C GLY A 687 -12.26 -5.07 -3.48
N GLY A 688 -11.28 -4.91 -4.36
CA GLY A 688 -11.27 -5.70 -5.60
C GLY A 688 -9.88 -6.03 -6.11
N GLY A 689 -9.71 -7.25 -6.61
CA GLY A 689 -8.40 -7.89 -6.74
C GLY A 689 -8.46 -9.26 -6.07
N ASN A 690 -7.42 -10.07 -6.17
CA ASN A 690 -7.38 -11.39 -5.55
C ASN A 690 -6.78 -11.27 -4.15
N ASP A 691 -7.65 -11.05 -3.17
CA ASP A 691 -7.27 -10.67 -1.83
C ASP A 691 -6.99 -11.88 -0.94
N THR A 692 -6.16 -11.70 0.08
CA THR A 692 -5.88 -12.71 1.10
C THR A 692 -6.10 -12.15 2.50
N VAL A 693 -7.06 -12.68 3.24
CA VAL A 693 -7.38 -12.24 4.60
C VAL A 693 -7.16 -13.36 5.60
N TYR A 694 -6.12 -13.25 6.42
CA TYR A 694 -5.93 -14.05 7.63
C TYR A 694 -6.57 -13.31 8.81
N ALA A 695 -7.88 -13.49 9.00
CA ALA A 695 -8.65 -12.76 10.02
C ALA A 695 -8.09 -12.99 11.42
N GLU A 696 -7.79 -14.25 11.74
CA GLU A 696 -7.10 -14.66 12.95
C GLU A 696 -6.28 -15.91 12.61
N ASN A 697 -4.99 -15.90 12.95
CA ASN A 697 -4.05 -16.93 12.55
C ASN A 697 -2.89 -17.02 13.57
N THR A 698 -3.19 -16.96 14.87
CA THR A 698 -2.18 -16.88 15.95
C THR A 698 -1.72 -18.21 16.53
N GLY A 699 -2.36 -19.32 16.17
CA GLY A 699 -1.99 -20.67 16.55
C GLY A 699 -0.67 -21.15 15.91
N ASP A 700 -0.09 -22.20 16.49
CA ASP A 700 1.12 -22.82 15.95
C ASP A 700 0.84 -23.43 14.58
N LYS A 701 1.74 -23.19 13.61
CA LYS A 701 1.63 -23.70 12.25
C LYS A 701 2.16 -25.12 12.13
N ALA A 702 1.54 -25.93 11.27
CA ALA A 702 1.98 -27.30 11.04
C ALA A 702 3.08 -27.38 9.98
N LEU A 703 3.91 -28.42 10.07
CA LEU A 703 4.95 -28.72 9.09
C LEU A 703 4.89 -30.20 8.75
N ALA A 704 4.69 -30.53 7.48
CA ALA A 704 4.81 -31.89 6.96
C ALA A 704 6.16 -32.05 6.24
N GLN A 705 6.84 -33.17 6.47
CA GLN A 705 8.09 -33.49 5.78
C GLN A 705 7.99 -34.87 5.13
N LEU A 706 8.24 -34.93 3.82
CA LEU A 706 8.45 -36.17 3.09
C LEU A 706 9.95 -36.38 2.90
N ALA A 707 10.48 -37.43 3.54
CA ALA A 707 11.89 -37.77 3.46
C ALA A 707 12.27 -38.25 2.05
N ALA A 708 13.46 -37.87 1.60
CA ALA A 708 14.10 -38.46 0.43
C ALA A 708 14.62 -39.88 0.72
N GLY A 709 14.70 -40.71 -0.31
CA GLY A 709 15.22 -42.08 -0.24
C GLY A 709 14.13 -43.15 -0.18
N SER A 710 12.94 -42.85 -0.68
CA SER A 710 11.83 -43.81 -0.75
C SER A 710 12.16 -45.00 -1.67
N ASP A 711 11.63 -46.19 -1.34
CA ASP A 711 11.83 -47.42 -2.13
C ASP A 711 10.90 -47.37 -3.37
N TYR A 712 11.31 -46.66 -4.43
CA TYR A 712 10.60 -46.67 -5.71
C TYR A 712 10.61 -48.07 -6.33
N ALA A 713 9.60 -48.36 -7.16
CA ALA A 713 9.55 -49.59 -7.94
C ALA A 713 10.88 -49.81 -8.70
N THR A 714 11.38 -51.04 -8.69
CA THR A 714 12.54 -51.45 -9.48
C THR A 714 12.11 -52.52 -10.46
N THR A 715 12.75 -52.57 -11.63
CA THR A 715 12.42 -53.56 -12.66
C THR A 715 12.69 -54.99 -12.15
N ALA A 716 11.64 -55.70 -11.72
CA ALA A 716 11.71 -57.11 -11.35
C ALA A 716 11.13 -57.97 -12.48
N GLY A 717 11.91 -58.33 -13.51
CA GLY A 717 11.31 -59.15 -14.58
C GLY A 717 12.12 -59.56 -15.80
N ALA A 718 13.25 -58.95 -16.13
CA ALA A 718 14.02 -59.30 -17.34
C ALA A 718 15.49 -59.55 -17.03
N ASN A 719 16.20 -60.14 -17.99
CA ASN A 719 17.59 -60.58 -17.81
C ASN A 719 18.60 -59.41 -17.81
N THR A 720 18.22 -58.23 -17.33
CA THR A 720 19.09 -57.05 -17.19
C THR A 720 19.94 -57.17 -15.93
N ALA A 721 21.17 -56.63 -15.98
CA ALA A 721 22.12 -56.74 -14.88
C ALA A 721 21.99 -55.60 -13.84
N ALA A 722 21.25 -54.54 -14.18
CA ALA A 722 21.05 -53.34 -13.37
C ALA A 722 19.60 -53.19 -12.92
N ALA A 723 19.38 -52.89 -11.64
CA ALA A 723 18.08 -52.47 -11.12
C ALA A 723 17.90 -50.97 -11.43
N VAL A 724 16.99 -50.65 -12.36
CA VAL A 724 16.61 -49.27 -12.68
C VAL A 724 15.62 -48.79 -11.61
N ASN A 725 15.77 -47.56 -11.15
CA ASN A 725 14.87 -46.94 -10.18
C ASN A 725 13.73 -46.21 -10.91
N GLY A 726 12.49 -46.40 -10.46
CA GLY A 726 11.30 -45.78 -11.02
C GLY A 726 11.34 -44.24 -11.04
N SER A 727 12.05 -43.59 -10.12
CA SER A 727 12.19 -42.13 -10.10
C SER A 727 12.94 -41.56 -11.30
N GLN A 728 13.58 -42.40 -12.13
CA GLN A 728 14.35 -41.97 -13.30
C GLN A 728 13.52 -41.85 -14.59
N VAL A 729 12.28 -42.31 -14.58
CA VAL A 729 11.43 -42.36 -15.77
C VAL A 729 10.23 -41.43 -15.68
N LEU A 730 10.33 -40.37 -14.88
CA LEU A 730 9.22 -39.47 -14.57
C LEU A 730 9.20 -38.19 -15.42
N ASN A 731 10.21 -37.96 -16.25
CA ASN A 731 10.31 -36.76 -17.07
C ASN A 731 9.07 -36.59 -17.98
N GLY A 732 8.44 -35.41 -17.93
CA GLY A 732 7.24 -35.07 -18.67
C GLY A 732 5.95 -35.71 -18.13
N ARG A 733 5.96 -36.25 -16.91
CA ARG A 733 4.76 -36.73 -16.21
C ARG A 733 4.17 -35.65 -15.33
N THR A 734 2.89 -35.74 -15.03
CA THR A 734 2.25 -34.85 -14.05
C THR A 734 2.42 -35.44 -12.65
N VAL A 735 2.91 -34.62 -11.72
CA VAL A 735 2.75 -34.85 -10.28
C VAL A 735 1.47 -34.15 -9.83
N GLN A 736 0.65 -34.85 -9.06
CA GLN A 736 -0.48 -34.29 -8.33
C GLN A 736 -0.10 -34.27 -6.85
N VAL A 737 -0.34 -33.14 -6.20
CA VAL A 737 -0.13 -32.96 -4.78
C VAL A 737 -1.46 -32.62 -4.16
N THR A 738 -1.87 -33.42 -3.20
CA THR A 738 -3.10 -33.16 -2.42
C THR A 738 -2.67 -32.68 -1.05
N VAL A 739 -3.14 -31.49 -0.68
CA VAL A 739 -2.85 -30.86 0.61
C VAL A 739 -4.13 -30.86 1.43
N ALA A 740 -4.08 -31.48 2.61
CA ALA A 740 -5.22 -31.48 3.52
C ALA A 740 -5.40 -30.09 4.12
N MET A 741 -6.63 -29.59 4.17
CA MET A 741 -6.91 -28.35 4.87
C MET A 741 -7.30 -28.61 6.33
N PRO A 742 -7.06 -27.64 7.23
CA PRO A 742 -7.63 -27.72 8.55
C PRO A 742 -9.15 -27.62 8.49
N GLU A 743 -9.83 -28.52 9.21
CA GLU A 743 -11.29 -28.63 9.27
C GLU A 743 -11.78 -28.86 10.71
N GLU A 744 -13.06 -28.63 10.93
CA GLU A 744 -13.78 -28.92 12.17
C GLU A 744 -13.80 -30.43 12.51
N GLY A 745 -13.21 -30.79 13.67
CA GLY A 745 -13.54 -32.00 14.41
C GLY A 745 -12.49 -33.13 14.44
N PRO A 746 -12.37 -33.88 15.55
CA PRO A 746 -11.26 -34.81 15.81
C PRO A 746 -11.34 -36.16 15.06
N THR A 747 -12.15 -36.29 14.00
CA THR A 747 -12.46 -37.62 13.42
C THR A 747 -12.73 -37.70 11.92
N VAL A 748 -12.60 -36.63 11.14
CA VAL A 748 -12.43 -36.81 9.69
C VAL A 748 -10.98 -37.21 9.47
N ALA A 749 -10.77 -38.53 9.47
CA ALA A 749 -9.66 -39.05 8.70
C ALA A 749 -9.88 -38.58 7.26
N ALA A 750 -8.80 -38.24 6.56
CA ALA A 750 -8.72 -38.35 5.11
C ALA A 750 -8.92 -39.84 4.73
N ASP A 751 -10.07 -40.43 5.05
CA ASP A 751 -10.44 -41.82 4.76
C ASP A 751 -10.95 -41.93 3.31
N SER A 752 -10.97 -40.82 2.56
CA SER A 752 -10.93 -40.75 1.10
C SER A 752 -10.48 -39.36 0.67
N PHE A 753 -9.58 -39.27 -0.31
CA PHE A 753 -8.99 -38.06 -0.91
C PHE A 753 -10.00 -37.15 -1.63
N VAL A 754 -11.06 -36.74 -0.94
CA VAL A 754 -12.19 -35.97 -1.49
C VAL A 754 -12.21 -34.52 -0.97
N ASP A 755 -11.48 -34.24 0.11
CA ASP A 755 -11.66 -33.02 0.92
C ASP A 755 -10.36 -32.17 1.05
N GLY A 756 -9.48 -32.15 0.04
CA GLY A 756 -8.22 -31.39 0.10
C GLY A 756 -7.84 -30.74 -1.24
N PHE A 757 -7.08 -29.64 -1.20
CA PHE A 757 -6.69 -28.93 -2.43
C PHE A 757 -5.71 -29.78 -3.24
N GLU A 758 -6.07 -30.01 -4.50
CA GLU A 758 -5.25 -30.74 -5.46
C GLU A 758 -4.57 -29.78 -6.42
N VAL A 759 -3.25 -29.78 -6.40
CA VAL A 759 -2.42 -28.98 -7.32
C VAL A 759 -1.57 -29.91 -8.17
N THR A 760 -1.25 -29.49 -9.38
CA THR A 760 -0.49 -30.34 -10.31
C THR A 760 0.65 -29.58 -10.96
N ALA A 761 1.75 -30.28 -11.26
CA ALA A 761 2.85 -29.73 -12.04
C ALA A 761 3.50 -30.80 -12.92
N GLU A 762 4.20 -30.40 -13.98
CA GLU A 762 4.96 -31.33 -14.81
C GLU A 762 6.34 -31.64 -14.21
N ILE A 763 6.68 -32.91 -14.02
CA ILE A 763 8.00 -33.32 -13.54
C ILE A 763 9.03 -33.15 -14.66
N GLN A 764 10.04 -32.31 -14.45
CA GLN A 764 11.10 -32.06 -15.43
C GLN A 764 12.46 -32.55 -14.94
N ALA A 765 13.20 -33.25 -15.79
CA ALA A 765 14.55 -33.70 -15.49
C ALA A 765 15.55 -32.53 -15.53
N ALA A 766 16.34 -32.34 -14.47
CA ALA A 766 17.35 -31.28 -14.43
C ALA A 766 18.48 -31.47 -15.49
N ASN A 767 18.72 -32.70 -15.93
CA ASN A 767 19.74 -33.00 -16.95
C ASN A 767 19.34 -34.20 -17.84
N GLY A 768 19.00 -33.92 -19.10
CA GLY A 768 18.76 -34.95 -20.11
C GLY A 768 17.32 -35.47 -20.10
N VAL A 769 17.15 -36.80 -20.08
CA VAL A 769 15.82 -37.45 -20.19
C VAL A 769 15.43 -38.20 -18.91
N LEU A 770 16.37 -38.36 -17.97
CA LEU A 770 16.18 -39.16 -16.76
C LEU A 770 16.08 -38.25 -15.54
N THR A 771 15.03 -38.45 -14.76
CA THR A 771 14.73 -37.68 -13.55
C THR A 771 15.46 -38.22 -12.32
N THR A 772 15.41 -37.46 -11.24
CA THR A 772 15.74 -37.91 -9.88
C THR A 772 14.53 -37.79 -8.95
N GLU A 773 14.60 -38.38 -7.75
CA GLU A 773 13.60 -38.15 -6.70
C GLU A 773 13.53 -36.68 -6.29
N ARG A 774 14.66 -35.96 -6.35
CA ARG A 774 14.67 -34.51 -6.08
C ARG A 774 13.82 -33.77 -7.13
N ASP A 775 13.92 -34.15 -8.40
CA ASP A 775 13.15 -33.52 -9.49
C ASP A 775 11.63 -33.71 -9.27
N LEU A 776 11.20 -34.86 -8.74
CA LEU A 776 9.80 -35.09 -8.35
C LEU A 776 9.36 -34.14 -7.25
N TYR A 777 10.14 -34.04 -6.17
CA TYR A 777 9.80 -33.17 -5.04
C TYR A 777 9.93 -31.68 -5.37
N GLU A 778 10.83 -31.30 -6.28
CA GLU A 778 10.89 -29.92 -6.80
C GLU A 778 9.65 -29.60 -7.64
N ALA A 779 9.17 -30.54 -8.47
CA ALA A 779 7.90 -30.39 -9.17
C ALA A 779 6.70 -30.33 -8.21
N ALA A 780 6.69 -31.14 -7.15
CA ALA A 780 5.65 -31.08 -6.13
C ALA A 780 5.67 -29.74 -5.36
N ALA A 781 6.85 -29.25 -5.00
CA ALA A 781 6.99 -27.94 -4.36
C ALA A 781 6.53 -26.81 -5.29
N ARG A 782 6.83 -26.92 -6.59
CA ARG A 782 6.37 -25.98 -7.60
C ARG A 782 4.84 -25.99 -7.73
N ALA A 783 4.21 -27.17 -7.78
CA ALA A 783 2.76 -27.31 -7.82
C ALA A 783 2.07 -26.55 -6.67
N ILE A 784 2.64 -26.59 -5.46
CA ILE A 784 2.13 -25.85 -4.29
C ILE A 784 2.37 -24.34 -4.41
N ASN A 785 3.60 -23.93 -4.71
CA ASN A 785 4.00 -22.53 -4.61
C ASN A 785 3.53 -21.65 -5.77
N GLU A 786 3.21 -22.23 -6.93
CA GLU A 786 2.72 -21.50 -8.11
C GLU A 786 1.19 -21.45 -8.19
N ASP A 787 0.48 -22.22 -7.36
CA ASP A 787 -0.97 -22.18 -7.31
C ASP A 787 -1.46 -20.91 -6.59
N PRO A 788 -2.37 -20.12 -7.18
CA PRO A 788 -2.78 -18.82 -6.65
C PRO A 788 -3.48 -18.90 -5.29
N VAL A 789 -4.12 -20.03 -4.96
CA VAL A 789 -4.83 -20.23 -3.69
C VAL A 789 -3.94 -20.99 -2.71
N VAL A 790 -3.41 -22.14 -3.11
CA VAL A 790 -2.66 -23.03 -2.21
C VAL A 790 -1.36 -22.38 -1.73
N SER A 791 -0.73 -21.52 -2.53
CA SER A 791 0.47 -20.76 -2.10
C SER A 791 0.21 -19.79 -0.95
N LYS A 792 -1.05 -19.38 -0.73
CA LYS A 792 -1.49 -18.57 0.42
C LYS A 792 -1.75 -19.44 1.66
N LEU A 793 -2.08 -20.71 1.48
CA LEU A 793 -2.37 -21.61 2.58
C LEU A 793 -1.13 -22.39 3.06
N VAL A 794 -0.21 -22.68 2.14
CA VAL A 794 0.92 -23.58 2.34
C VAL A 794 2.12 -23.18 1.48
N GLN A 795 3.33 -23.35 2.02
CA GLN A 795 4.59 -23.15 1.33
C GLN A 795 5.43 -24.43 1.32
N ALA A 796 5.97 -24.80 0.16
CA ALA A 796 6.78 -26.00 -0.02
C ALA A 796 8.25 -25.71 -0.40
N THR A 797 9.20 -26.45 0.17
CA THR A 797 10.63 -26.33 -0.15
C THR A 797 11.33 -27.69 -0.17
N VAL A 798 12.34 -27.85 -1.03
CA VAL A 798 13.18 -29.05 -1.06
C VAL A 798 14.55 -28.78 -0.46
N ASP A 799 14.83 -29.37 0.71
CA ASP A 799 16.05 -29.10 1.46
C ASP A 799 17.33 -29.68 0.80
N SER A 800 18.50 -29.40 1.38
CA SER A 800 19.79 -29.89 0.88
C SER A 800 19.95 -31.42 0.92
N ASN A 801 19.14 -32.12 1.71
CA ASN A 801 19.12 -33.57 1.78
C ASN A 801 18.15 -34.19 0.75
N GLY A 802 17.38 -33.35 0.04
CA GLY A 802 16.37 -33.76 -0.92
C GLY A 802 15.01 -34.06 -0.29
N ASN A 803 14.75 -33.65 0.96
CA ASN A 803 13.43 -33.83 1.57
C ASN A 803 12.50 -32.70 1.11
N LEU A 804 11.23 -33.04 0.84
CA LEU A 804 10.18 -32.04 0.64
C LEU A 804 9.63 -31.62 2.01
N ASN A 805 9.65 -30.32 2.29
CA ASN A 805 9.09 -29.71 3.49
C ASN A 805 7.91 -28.85 3.07
N VAL A 806 6.76 -29.08 3.66
CA VAL A 806 5.50 -28.40 3.37
C VAL A 806 5.04 -27.72 4.66
N GLN A 807 5.25 -26.41 4.74
CA GLN A 807 4.93 -25.55 5.87
C GLN A 807 3.56 -24.95 5.65
N TYR A 808 2.63 -25.20 6.57
CA TYR A 808 1.34 -24.51 6.55
C TYR A 808 1.52 -23.06 6.97
N LEU A 809 0.86 -22.16 6.26
CA LEU A 809 0.76 -20.74 6.58
C LEU A 809 -0.46 -20.44 7.45
N VAL A 810 -1.40 -21.39 7.52
CA VAL A 810 -2.58 -21.39 8.41
C VAL A 810 -2.36 -22.26 9.66
N ASP A 811 -3.01 -21.91 10.77
CA ASP A 811 -3.03 -22.71 11.99
C ASP A 811 -4.18 -23.74 12.03
N GLY A 812 -4.39 -24.38 13.19
CA GLY A 812 -5.49 -25.32 13.42
C GLY A 812 -5.33 -26.70 12.75
N VAL A 813 -4.23 -26.97 12.04
CA VAL A 813 -4.02 -28.27 11.39
C VAL A 813 -3.65 -29.35 12.42
N THR A 814 -4.64 -30.20 12.76
CA THR A 814 -4.51 -31.24 13.80
C THR A 814 -4.50 -32.69 13.29
N VAL A 815 -4.57 -32.90 11.96
CA VAL A 815 -4.61 -34.25 11.34
C VAL A 815 -3.31 -35.03 11.53
N ALA A 816 -3.37 -36.37 11.43
CA ALA A 816 -2.18 -37.20 11.58
C ALA A 816 -1.16 -36.93 10.45
N ALA A 817 0.13 -36.99 10.78
CA ALA A 817 1.23 -36.63 9.86
C ALA A 817 1.15 -37.30 8.47
N GLU A 818 0.68 -38.55 8.42
CA GLU A 818 0.54 -39.36 7.21
C GLU A 818 -0.60 -38.91 6.28
N GLN A 819 -1.42 -37.94 6.71
CA GLN A 819 -2.64 -37.49 6.00
C GLN A 819 -2.56 -36.01 5.57
N MET A 820 -1.47 -35.32 5.88
CA MET A 820 -1.35 -33.88 5.61
C MET A 820 -1.05 -33.54 4.15
N VAL A 821 -0.20 -34.35 3.50
CA VAL A 821 0.25 -34.10 2.12
C VAL A 821 0.42 -35.44 1.43
N GLN A 822 -0.21 -35.59 0.27
CA GLN A 822 -0.01 -36.72 -0.62
C GLN A 822 0.64 -36.26 -1.92
N VAL A 823 1.52 -37.10 -2.47
CA VAL A 823 2.14 -36.88 -3.78
C VAL A 823 1.88 -38.10 -4.65
N GLU A 824 1.11 -37.91 -5.72
CA GLU A 824 0.81 -38.93 -6.73
C GLU A 824 1.46 -38.57 -8.07
N VAL A 825 1.83 -39.58 -8.87
CA VAL A 825 2.34 -39.36 -10.23
C VAL A 825 1.37 -39.97 -11.24
N LEU A 826 0.86 -39.13 -12.14
CA LEU A 826 -0.16 -39.46 -13.13
C LEU A 826 0.44 -39.78 -14.50
N GLY A 827 -0.34 -40.47 -15.34
CA GLY A 827 0.00 -40.81 -16.72
C GLY A 827 0.51 -42.25 -16.96
N ASP A 828 0.15 -42.82 -18.11
CA ASP A 828 0.52 -44.19 -18.48
C ASP A 828 1.58 -44.21 -19.59
N TRP A 829 2.44 -45.23 -19.59
CA TRP A 829 3.47 -45.44 -20.62
C TRP A 829 2.88 -45.50 -22.03
N ALA A 830 1.66 -46.02 -22.16
CA ALA A 830 0.95 -46.15 -23.41
C ALA A 830 0.58 -44.80 -24.05
N ASP A 831 0.47 -43.74 -23.25
CA ASP A 831 0.09 -42.40 -23.71
C ASP A 831 1.29 -41.62 -24.28
N LEU A 832 2.51 -42.07 -23.98
CA LEU A 832 3.73 -41.48 -24.54
C LEU A 832 3.87 -41.73 -26.04
N SER A 833 4.40 -40.72 -26.75
CA SER A 833 4.81 -40.90 -28.14
C SER A 833 5.91 -41.97 -28.25
N THR A 834 5.94 -42.72 -29.35
CA THR A 834 6.99 -43.72 -29.60
C THR A 834 8.39 -43.10 -29.58
N ALA A 835 8.53 -41.82 -29.92
CA ALA A 835 9.81 -41.11 -29.84
C ALA A 835 10.25 -40.93 -28.38
N ASN A 836 9.34 -40.50 -27.49
CA ASN A 836 9.63 -40.30 -26.07
C ASN A 836 9.91 -41.63 -25.37
N GLN A 837 9.14 -42.67 -25.67
CA GLN A 837 9.41 -44.04 -25.18
C GLN A 837 10.82 -44.51 -25.57
N ASN A 838 11.25 -44.28 -26.82
CA ASN A 838 12.58 -44.66 -27.28
C ASN A 838 13.68 -43.83 -26.60
N ASN A 839 13.48 -42.52 -26.42
CA ASN A 839 14.45 -41.65 -25.77
C ASN A 839 14.72 -42.09 -24.31
N ILE A 840 13.68 -42.44 -23.55
CA ILE A 840 13.82 -42.93 -22.17
C ILE A 840 14.60 -44.25 -22.15
N VAL A 841 14.25 -45.20 -23.05
CA VAL A 841 14.96 -46.48 -23.16
C VAL A 841 16.44 -46.28 -23.52
N GLU A 842 16.74 -45.43 -24.51
CA GLU A 842 18.11 -45.14 -24.93
C GLU A 842 18.93 -44.48 -23.82
N ALA A 843 18.34 -43.53 -23.08
CA ALA A 843 18.99 -42.88 -21.95
C ALA A 843 19.31 -43.87 -20.81
N LEU A 844 18.39 -44.78 -20.49
CA LEU A 844 18.64 -45.84 -19.50
C LEU A 844 19.72 -46.82 -19.96
N GLN A 845 19.68 -47.25 -21.23
CA GLN A 845 20.71 -48.11 -21.82
C GLN A 845 22.10 -47.47 -21.73
N GLU A 846 22.19 -46.16 -21.94
CA GLU A 846 23.43 -45.39 -21.83
C GLU A 846 23.91 -45.29 -20.38
N GLN A 847 23.04 -44.86 -19.45
CA GLN A 847 23.40 -44.69 -18.05
C GLN A 847 23.86 -46.00 -17.39
N TYR A 848 23.18 -47.10 -17.67
CA TYR A 848 23.49 -48.42 -17.10
C TYR A 848 24.45 -49.27 -17.94
N GLN A 849 24.79 -48.81 -19.15
CA GLN A 849 25.60 -49.54 -20.13
C GLN A 849 25.06 -50.95 -20.42
N ASP A 850 23.73 -51.09 -20.44
CA ASP A 850 23.03 -52.36 -20.59
C ASP A 850 22.08 -52.27 -21.80
N SER A 851 22.46 -52.89 -22.91
CA SER A 851 21.65 -52.89 -24.14
C SER A 851 20.44 -53.82 -24.07
N ASP A 852 20.31 -54.61 -23.01
CA ASP A 852 19.20 -55.55 -22.84
C ASP A 852 17.96 -54.87 -22.20
N ILE A 853 18.06 -53.60 -21.77
CA ILE A 853 16.90 -52.78 -21.34
C ILE A 853 15.98 -52.53 -22.55
N ASP A 854 14.72 -52.95 -22.47
CA ASP A 854 13.73 -52.77 -23.54
C ASP A 854 12.47 -52.01 -23.09
N ALA A 855 11.70 -51.53 -24.08
CA ALA A 855 10.52 -50.69 -23.85
C ALA A 855 9.39 -51.39 -23.06
N THR A 856 9.34 -52.72 -23.05
CA THR A 856 8.33 -53.47 -22.27
C THR A 856 8.68 -53.41 -20.80
N ASP A 857 9.95 -53.59 -20.46
CA ASP A 857 10.42 -53.55 -19.08
C ASP A 857 10.38 -52.13 -18.50
N VAL A 858 10.77 -51.14 -19.30
CA VAL A 858 10.68 -49.72 -18.93
C VAL A 858 9.22 -49.28 -18.80
N GLY A 859 8.34 -49.72 -19.70
CA GLY A 859 6.91 -49.41 -19.59
C GLY A 859 6.25 -50.01 -18.34
N ASN A 860 6.57 -51.26 -18.00
CA ASN A 860 6.08 -51.85 -16.74
C ASN A 860 6.61 -51.13 -15.50
N LEU A 861 7.85 -50.60 -15.55
CA LEU A 861 8.43 -49.79 -14.48
C LEU A 861 7.73 -48.43 -14.36
N TYR A 862 7.49 -47.79 -15.50
CA TYR A 862 6.82 -46.50 -15.61
C TYR A 862 5.42 -46.56 -15.01
N ASP A 863 4.60 -47.54 -15.42
CA ASP A 863 3.23 -47.70 -14.93
C ASP A 863 3.19 -48.17 -13.46
N ALA A 864 4.24 -48.84 -12.97
CA ALA A 864 4.32 -49.26 -11.57
C ALA A 864 4.55 -48.09 -10.59
N VAL A 865 5.00 -46.93 -11.08
CA VAL A 865 5.14 -45.72 -10.26
C VAL A 865 3.79 -45.08 -9.96
N ASN A 866 2.76 -45.32 -10.78
CA ASN A 866 1.40 -44.79 -10.61
C ASN A 866 0.72 -45.33 -9.34
N THR A 867 1.14 -46.51 -8.88
CA THR A 867 0.57 -47.19 -7.71
C THR A 867 1.41 -47.01 -6.45
N LEU A 868 2.35 -46.05 -6.41
CA LEU A 868 3.11 -45.74 -5.20
C LEU A 868 2.24 -44.94 -4.22
N GLU A 869 1.13 -45.54 -3.78
CA GLU A 869 0.29 -45.08 -2.67
C GLU A 869 1.05 -45.11 -1.32
N ASP A 870 2.22 -45.75 -1.27
CA ASP A 870 3.11 -45.80 -0.10
C ASP A 870 4.28 -44.80 -0.26
N PHE A 871 4.03 -43.48 -0.22
CA PHE A 871 5.12 -42.52 0.00
C PHE A 871 5.32 -42.21 1.49
N ALA A 872 6.59 -42.37 1.89
CA ALA A 872 7.29 -42.10 3.15
C ALA A 872 6.45 -41.68 4.37
N GLU A 873 6.62 -42.37 5.51
CA GLU A 873 6.19 -41.90 6.85
C GLU A 873 6.50 -40.40 6.99
N ALA A 874 5.50 -39.57 6.73
CA ALA A 874 5.62 -38.14 6.86
C ALA A 874 5.85 -37.88 8.35
N THR A 875 6.95 -37.23 8.70
CA THR A 875 7.11 -36.72 10.05
C THR A 875 6.52 -35.34 10.06
N ALA A 876 5.47 -35.13 10.86
CA ALA A 876 4.86 -33.82 11.01
C ALA A 876 5.04 -33.25 12.40
N THR A 877 5.13 -31.92 12.46
CA THR A 877 4.81 -31.15 13.65
C THR A 877 3.38 -30.66 13.46
N LEU A 878 2.48 -31.05 14.36
CA LEU A 878 1.08 -30.61 14.29
C LEU A 878 0.98 -29.15 14.68
N GLY A 879 0.03 -28.45 14.06
CA GLY A 879 -0.35 -27.12 14.47
C GLY A 879 -1.24 -27.14 15.71
N THR A 880 -1.63 -25.96 16.17
CA THR A 880 -2.64 -25.79 17.20
C THR A 880 -3.61 -24.71 16.79
N ASP A 881 -4.85 -24.83 17.23
CA ASP A 881 -5.85 -23.77 17.10
C ASP A 881 -5.38 -22.51 17.84
N ALA A 882 -5.93 -21.38 17.42
CA ALA A 882 -5.78 -20.13 18.13
C ALA A 882 -6.38 -20.19 19.54
N THR A 883 -5.85 -19.34 20.42
CA THR A 883 -6.28 -19.28 21.83
C THR A 883 -7.03 -18.01 22.18
N THR A 884 -7.02 -17.03 21.28
CA THR A 884 -7.66 -15.72 21.39
C THR A 884 -9.07 -15.77 20.79
N VAL A 885 -9.91 -14.75 21.07
CA VAL A 885 -11.38 -14.81 20.87
C VAL A 885 -11.90 -13.60 20.08
N GLY A 886 -11.11 -13.12 19.11
CA GLY A 886 -11.54 -12.05 18.22
C GLY A 886 -12.76 -12.52 17.43
N VAL A 887 -13.81 -11.69 17.41
CA VAL A 887 -14.95 -11.85 16.49
C VAL A 887 -14.55 -11.11 15.22
N ASN A 888 -14.61 -11.70 14.05
CA ASN A 888 -14.14 -11.04 12.84
C ASN A 888 -15.29 -10.77 11.87
N THR A 889 -15.14 -9.75 11.05
CA THR A 889 -16.04 -9.44 9.94
C THR A 889 -15.20 -9.21 8.70
N VAL A 890 -15.34 -10.05 7.69
CA VAL A 890 -14.52 -10.02 6.48
C VAL A 890 -15.41 -9.84 5.26
N ASN A 891 -15.08 -8.86 4.43
CA ASN A 891 -15.60 -8.66 3.09
C ASN A 891 -14.41 -8.63 2.13
N ALA A 892 -14.14 -9.75 1.44
CA ALA A 892 -13.04 -9.78 0.49
C ALA A 892 -13.35 -8.94 -0.76
N GLY A 893 -14.63 -8.80 -1.09
CA GLY A 893 -15.07 -7.90 -2.14
C GLY A 893 -15.17 -8.62 -3.48
N ALA A 894 -14.38 -8.23 -4.48
CA ALA A 894 -14.47 -8.75 -5.83
C ALA A 894 -13.13 -9.28 -6.35
N GLY A 895 -13.01 -10.60 -6.44
CA GLY A 895 -11.88 -11.28 -7.06
C GLY A 895 -11.94 -12.76 -6.74
N ASP A 896 -10.85 -13.48 -6.97
CA ASP A 896 -10.72 -14.85 -6.50
C ASP A 896 -9.95 -14.82 -5.16
N ASP A 897 -10.69 -14.71 -4.05
CA ASP A 897 -10.12 -14.36 -2.74
C ASP A 897 -9.83 -15.58 -1.86
N VAL A 898 -8.92 -15.42 -0.89
CA VAL A 898 -8.62 -16.43 0.14
C VAL A 898 -8.86 -15.84 1.53
N VAL A 899 -9.85 -16.37 2.24
CA VAL A 899 -10.21 -15.93 3.60
C VAL A 899 -9.99 -17.05 4.60
N VAL A 900 -9.11 -16.81 5.57
CA VAL A 900 -8.82 -17.69 6.69
C VAL A 900 -9.44 -17.10 7.95
N LEU A 901 -10.54 -17.71 8.41
CA LEU A 901 -11.24 -17.35 9.64
C LEU A 901 -10.53 -17.92 10.88
N SER A 902 -11.00 -17.59 12.08
CA SER A 902 -10.36 -18.09 13.29
C SER A 902 -10.49 -19.61 13.41
N SER A 903 -9.38 -20.28 13.72
CA SER A 903 -9.38 -21.72 14.04
C SER A 903 -10.00 -22.05 15.40
N ASN A 904 -10.54 -21.06 16.13
CA ASN A 904 -11.18 -21.24 17.42
C ASN A 904 -12.71 -21.22 17.29
N ASP A 905 -13.33 -22.41 17.35
CA ASP A 905 -14.78 -22.62 17.25
C ASP A 905 -15.63 -21.91 18.33
N GLY A 906 -14.99 -21.29 19.33
CA GLY A 906 -15.64 -20.45 20.33
C GLY A 906 -15.92 -19.02 19.86
N THR A 907 -15.38 -18.62 18.73
CA THR A 907 -15.61 -17.33 18.06
C THR A 907 -16.76 -17.46 17.05
N VAL A 908 -17.30 -16.32 16.65
CA VAL A 908 -18.36 -16.26 15.63
C VAL A 908 -17.91 -15.19 14.66
N ASP A 909 -17.40 -15.61 13.53
CA ASP A 909 -16.97 -14.73 12.47
C ASP A 909 -18.12 -14.45 11.50
N THR A 910 -18.01 -13.36 10.76
CA THR A 910 -19.00 -12.95 9.76
C THR A 910 -18.31 -12.76 8.42
N LEU A 911 -18.73 -13.53 7.43
CA LEU A 911 -18.31 -13.39 6.04
C LEU A 911 -19.38 -12.61 5.29
N VAL A 912 -19.02 -11.42 4.79
CA VAL A 912 -19.93 -10.47 4.16
C VAL A 912 -19.77 -10.54 2.64
N PHE A 913 -20.89 -10.69 1.94
CA PHE A 913 -20.93 -10.70 0.49
C PHE A 913 -21.70 -9.48 -0.04
N ASP A 914 -20.98 -8.50 -0.58
CA ASP A 914 -21.53 -7.23 -1.03
C ASP A 914 -21.97 -7.21 -2.51
N GLN A 915 -22.65 -6.13 -2.91
CA GLN A 915 -23.17 -5.98 -4.28
C GLN A 915 -22.05 -5.70 -5.28
N GLY A 916 -21.84 -6.60 -6.25
CA GLY A 916 -20.81 -6.45 -7.29
C GLY A 916 -20.37 -7.80 -7.87
N GLY A 917 -20.51 -8.84 -7.05
CA GLY A 917 -20.06 -10.21 -7.31
C GLY A 917 -18.66 -10.43 -6.74
N PHE A 918 -18.44 -11.60 -6.15
CA PHE A 918 -17.26 -11.94 -5.33
C PHE A 918 -16.39 -13.04 -5.97
N GLY A 919 -16.33 -13.11 -7.31
CA GLY A 919 -15.51 -14.10 -8.03
C GLY A 919 -15.57 -15.54 -7.49
N ASN A 920 -14.41 -16.17 -7.24
CA ASN A 920 -14.27 -17.52 -6.68
C ASN A 920 -13.49 -17.50 -5.36
N ASP A 921 -14.20 -17.45 -4.25
CA ASP A 921 -13.59 -17.31 -2.92
C ASP A 921 -13.32 -18.66 -2.27
N THR A 922 -12.16 -18.79 -1.64
CA THR A 922 -11.77 -19.92 -0.78
C THR A 922 -11.84 -19.53 0.69
N ILE A 923 -12.62 -20.27 1.47
CA ILE A 923 -12.84 -20.00 2.90
C ILE A 923 -12.28 -21.16 3.73
N VAL A 924 -11.40 -20.83 4.67
CA VAL A 924 -10.78 -21.79 5.60
C VAL A 924 -11.27 -21.52 7.02
N HIS A 925 -11.49 -22.58 7.79
CA HIS A 925 -12.01 -22.57 9.18
C HIS A 925 -13.46 -22.10 9.36
N TYR A 926 -14.30 -22.20 8.33
CA TYR A 926 -15.70 -21.84 8.49
C TYR A 926 -16.43 -22.78 9.46
N ASN A 927 -16.97 -22.22 10.56
CA ASN A 927 -17.70 -22.97 11.59
C ASN A 927 -19.20 -23.05 11.27
N ASP A 928 -19.65 -24.20 10.75
CA ASP A 928 -21.03 -24.48 10.39
C ASP A 928 -21.94 -24.91 11.57
N ALA A 929 -21.46 -24.88 12.81
CA ALA A 929 -22.28 -25.21 13.97
C ALA A 929 -23.40 -24.17 14.20
N ALA A 930 -24.43 -24.56 14.96
CA ALA A 930 -25.47 -23.61 15.38
C ALA A 930 -24.89 -22.50 16.26
N ASN A 931 -25.13 -21.23 15.91
CA ASN A 931 -24.44 -20.04 16.47
C ASN A 931 -22.91 -20.04 16.23
N GLY A 932 -22.44 -20.77 15.21
CA GLY A 932 -21.12 -20.60 14.61
C GLY A 932 -21.12 -19.39 13.67
N ASP A 933 -20.32 -19.45 12.62
CA ASP A 933 -20.07 -18.33 11.72
C ASP A 933 -21.32 -17.95 10.90
N VAL A 934 -21.28 -16.72 10.39
CA VAL A 934 -22.40 -16.06 9.73
C VAL A 934 -22.06 -15.73 8.28
N LEU A 935 -22.90 -16.19 7.34
CA LEU A 935 -22.92 -15.72 5.95
C LEU A 935 -23.85 -14.50 5.85
N ASP A 936 -23.29 -13.31 5.63
CA ASP A 936 -24.05 -12.08 5.49
C ASP A 936 -24.30 -11.73 4.01
N PHE A 937 -25.54 -11.90 3.57
CA PHE A 937 -26.03 -11.53 2.25
C PHE A 937 -26.99 -10.33 2.32
N THR A 938 -26.97 -9.56 3.42
CA THR A 938 -27.82 -8.40 3.68
C THR A 938 -27.84 -7.42 2.51
N ALA A 939 -26.71 -7.27 1.81
CA ALA A 939 -26.57 -6.41 0.65
C ALA A 939 -27.46 -6.86 -0.53
N TRP A 940 -27.64 -8.17 -0.73
CA TRP A 940 -28.47 -8.75 -1.81
C TRP A 940 -29.95 -8.84 -1.44
N LEU A 941 -30.27 -8.86 -0.15
CA LEU A 941 -31.60 -9.16 0.41
C LEU A 941 -32.37 -7.90 0.87
N ASP A 942 -32.80 -7.06 -0.08
CA ASP A 942 -33.43 -5.74 0.18
C ASP A 942 -34.93 -5.76 0.53
N ASN A 943 -35.49 -6.92 0.92
CA ASN A 943 -36.93 -7.05 1.11
C ASN A 943 -37.43 -6.49 2.45
N VAL A 944 -38.62 -5.87 2.41
CA VAL A 944 -39.24 -5.22 3.58
C VAL A 944 -40.75 -5.46 3.66
N THR A 945 -41.28 -5.43 4.87
CA THR A 945 -42.73 -5.47 5.17
C THR A 945 -43.19 -4.20 5.85
N SER A 946 -44.46 -3.81 5.67
CA SER A 946 -45.03 -2.63 6.33
C SER A 946 -46.47 -2.88 6.76
N ALA A 947 -46.71 -2.91 8.07
CA ALA A 947 -48.06 -3.14 8.63
C ALA A 947 -49.09 -2.08 8.20
N SER A 948 -48.65 -0.89 7.78
CA SER A 948 -49.50 0.19 7.28
C SER A 948 -49.48 0.35 5.76
N GLY A 949 -48.55 -0.35 5.07
CA GLY A 949 -48.22 -0.11 3.66
C GLY A 949 -47.43 1.19 3.41
N SER A 950 -47.02 1.91 4.46
CA SER A 950 -46.16 3.09 4.37
C SER A 950 -44.69 2.72 4.33
N THR A 951 -43.91 3.42 3.51
CA THR A 951 -42.44 3.36 3.51
C THR A 951 -41.85 3.81 4.84
N ASP A 952 -42.50 4.77 5.51
CA ASP A 952 -42.07 5.28 6.82
C ASP A 952 -42.22 4.26 7.96
N SER A 953 -42.91 3.14 7.72
CA SER A 953 -43.13 2.08 8.71
C SER A 953 -42.65 0.71 8.24
N GLN A 954 -41.75 0.68 7.26
CA GLN A 954 -41.20 -0.56 6.74
C GLN A 954 -40.20 -1.18 7.73
N GLN A 955 -40.13 -2.50 7.76
CA GLN A 955 -39.16 -3.29 8.52
C GLN A 955 -38.57 -4.34 7.59
N ARG A 956 -37.25 -4.54 7.65
CA ARG A 956 -36.55 -5.59 6.89
C ARG A 956 -37.11 -6.97 7.27
N VAL A 957 -37.31 -7.83 6.27
CA VAL A 957 -37.67 -9.23 6.51
C VAL A 957 -36.44 -9.93 7.08
N ALA A 958 -36.60 -10.71 8.14
CA ALA A 958 -35.50 -11.46 8.71
C ALA A 958 -35.04 -12.53 7.72
N THR A 959 -33.73 -12.72 7.61
CA THR A 959 -33.12 -13.77 6.81
C THR A 959 -33.39 -15.13 7.46
N SER A 960 -33.50 -16.18 6.66
CA SER A 960 -33.77 -17.55 7.15
C SER A 960 -32.97 -18.56 6.34
N LEU A 961 -32.43 -19.57 7.01
CA LEU A 961 -31.67 -20.63 6.36
C LEU A 961 -32.60 -21.77 5.94
N VAL A 962 -32.46 -22.24 4.69
CA VAL A 962 -33.32 -23.29 4.14
C VAL A 962 -32.50 -24.40 3.48
N ASP A 963 -32.56 -25.58 4.07
CA ASP A 963 -31.99 -26.82 3.51
C ASP A 963 -32.92 -27.42 2.45
N GLN A 964 -32.41 -27.54 1.22
CA GLN A 964 -33.04 -28.25 0.10
C GLN A 964 -32.09 -29.28 -0.54
N THR A 965 -31.15 -29.82 0.23
CA THR A 965 -30.22 -30.87 -0.21
C THR A 965 -30.94 -32.19 -0.55
N ALA A 966 -32.14 -32.42 -0.02
CA ALA A 966 -32.94 -33.63 -0.26
C ALA A 966 -34.20 -33.38 -1.12
N GLY A 967 -34.22 -32.28 -1.89
CA GLY A 967 -35.28 -31.96 -2.85
C GLY A 967 -35.65 -30.49 -2.91
N LEU A 968 -35.84 -29.99 -4.15
CA LEU A 968 -36.31 -28.63 -4.38
C LEU A 968 -37.72 -28.38 -3.84
N GLY A 969 -37.87 -27.27 -3.11
CA GLY A 969 -39.07 -26.83 -2.42
C GLY A 969 -39.43 -25.37 -2.71
N ALA A 970 -40.39 -24.83 -1.96
CA ALA A 970 -40.79 -23.43 -2.11
C ALA A 970 -39.81 -22.53 -1.35
N ILE A 971 -39.21 -21.56 -2.04
CA ILE A 971 -38.28 -20.56 -1.48
C ILE A 971 -39.08 -19.31 -1.09
N GLY A 972 -38.86 -18.85 0.14
CA GLY A 972 -39.41 -17.65 0.77
C GLY A 972 -38.54 -16.41 0.61
N GLU A 973 -38.87 -15.38 1.38
CA GLU A 973 -38.29 -14.03 1.28
C GLU A 973 -37.05 -13.91 2.15
N ASN A 974 -35.95 -13.41 1.59
CA ASN A 974 -34.67 -13.38 2.28
C ASN A 974 -34.24 -14.77 2.77
N ASP A 975 -34.66 -15.83 2.07
CA ASP A 975 -34.13 -17.16 2.33
C ASP A 975 -32.71 -17.25 1.76
N VAL A 976 -31.79 -17.84 2.52
CA VAL A 976 -30.53 -18.38 2.03
C VAL A 976 -30.73 -19.89 1.91
N VAL A 977 -30.74 -20.37 0.68
CA VAL A 977 -31.09 -21.75 0.35
C VAL A 977 -29.83 -22.51 -0.02
N VAL A 978 -29.59 -23.65 0.61
CA VAL A 978 -28.52 -24.58 0.23
C VAL A 978 -29.12 -25.79 -0.46
N THR A 979 -28.60 -26.15 -1.64
CA THR A 979 -29.05 -27.29 -2.43
C THR A 979 -27.87 -27.92 -3.17
N GLN A 980 -28.10 -29.08 -3.78
CA GLN A 980 -27.07 -29.86 -4.47
C GLN A 980 -27.31 -29.88 -5.98
N LEU A 981 -26.23 -30.00 -6.76
CA LEU A 981 -26.33 -30.12 -8.22
C LEU A 981 -27.21 -31.30 -8.65
N GLU A 982 -27.18 -32.44 -7.96
CA GLU A 982 -28.05 -33.60 -8.25
C GLU A 982 -29.55 -33.23 -8.27
N GLU A 983 -29.99 -32.36 -7.35
CA GLU A 983 -31.39 -31.92 -7.27
C GLU A 983 -31.76 -30.95 -8.40
N ILE A 984 -30.80 -30.14 -8.85
CA ILE A 984 -30.94 -29.30 -10.04
C ILE A 984 -31.02 -30.18 -11.30
N ASP A 985 -30.06 -31.08 -11.49
CA ASP A 985 -29.97 -31.97 -12.66
C ASP A 985 -31.24 -32.82 -12.80
N GLY A 986 -31.67 -33.46 -11.72
CA GLY A 986 -32.87 -34.29 -11.67
C GLY A 986 -34.18 -33.57 -12.00
N SER A 987 -34.21 -32.23 -11.90
CA SER A 987 -35.35 -31.37 -12.22
C SER A 987 -35.33 -30.86 -13.67
N THR A 988 -34.19 -30.93 -14.36
CA THR A 988 -34.04 -30.44 -15.74
C THR A 988 -34.27 -31.54 -16.79
N VAL A 989 -34.39 -31.12 -18.06
CA VAL A 989 -34.64 -32.04 -19.20
C VAL A 989 -33.34 -32.59 -19.81
N ALA A 990 -32.19 -31.99 -19.50
CA ALA A 990 -30.88 -32.35 -20.05
C ALA A 990 -29.82 -32.31 -18.94
N ALA A 991 -28.92 -33.30 -18.95
CA ALA A 991 -27.85 -33.44 -17.97
C ALA A 991 -27.09 -32.11 -17.78
N VAL A 992 -26.90 -31.71 -16.52
CA VAL A 992 -26.20 -30.48 -16.13
C VAL A 992 -24.91 -30.82 -15.40
N GLU A 993 -23.80 -30.27 -15.86
CA GLU A 993 -22.50 -30.32 -15.18
C GLU A 993 -22.28 -29.01 -14.42
N PHE A 994 -21.59 -29.05 -13.28
CA PHE A 994 -21.36 -27.90 -12.40
C PHE A 994 -20.81 -26.68 -13.15
N ASP A 995 -19.66 -26.84 -13.83
CA ASP A 995 -19.00 -25.79 -14.61
C ASP A 995 -19.92 -25.13 -15.64
N SER A 996 -20.83 -25.93 -16.22
CA SER A 996 -21.72 -25.50 -17.30
C SER A 996 -23.10 -25.02 -16.83
N LEU A 997 -23.37 -25.06 -15.53
CA LEU A 997 -24.66 -24.67 -14.95
C LEU A 997 -24.97 -23.20 -15.30
N THR A 998 -26.00 -23.00 -16.10
CA THR A 998 -26.47 -21.65 -16.47
C THR A 998 -27.62 -21.18 -15.58
N THR A 999 -27.76 -19.86 -15.43
CA THR A 999 -28.91 -19.24 -14.74
C THR A 999 -30.27 -19.65 -15.34
N THR A 1000 -30.32 -20.00 -16.62
CA THR A 1000 -31.53 -20.49 -17.28
C THR A 1000 -31.89 -21.91 -16.83
N GLN A 1001 -30.90 -22.80 -16.72
CA GLN A 1001 -31.11 -24.16 -16.22
C GLN A 1001 -31.53 -24.14 -14.75
N LEU A 1002 -30.89 -23.31 -13.92
CA LEU A 1002 -31.28 -23.10 -12.53
C LEU A 1002 -32.75 -22.63 -12.44
N LEU A 1003 -33.12 -21.62 -13.24
CA LEU A 1003 -34.49 -21.09 -13.24
C LEU A 1003 -35.54 -22.13 -13.67
N GLU A 1004 -35.21 -22.99 -14.65
CA GLU A 1004 -36.07 -24.10 -15.08
C GLU A 1004 -36.23 -25.15 -13.97
N ALA A 1005 -35.12 -25.50 -13.30
CA ALA A 1005 -35.12 -26.45 -12.20
C ALA A 1005 -35.94 -25.95 -11.00
N LEU A 1006 -35.73 -24.70 -10.56
CA LEU A 1006 -36.48 -24.08 -9.47
C LEU A 1006 -37.98 -24.06 -9.78
N ASN A 1007 -38.38 -23.58 -10.96
CA ASN A 1007 -39.79 -23.52 -11.36
C ASN A 1007 -40.44 -24.91 -11.52
N THR A 1008 -39.65 -25.97 -11.73
CA THR A 1008 -40.12 -27.36 -11.82
C THR A 1008 -40.24 -28.01 -10.45
N GLY A 1009 -39.30 -27.72 -9.53
CA GLY A 1009 -39.23 -28.27 -8.18
C GLY A 1009 -40.22 -27.63 -7.19
N GLY A 1010 -40.47 -26.33 -7.29
CA GLY A 1010 -41.43 -25.62 -6.45
C GLY A 1010 -41.55 -24.15 -6.85
N SER A 1011 -42.77 -23.63 -6.99
CA SER A 1011 -43.01 -22.20 -7.13
C SER A 1011 -42.47 -21.42 -5.91
N GLY A 1012 -42.15 -20.14 -6.08
CA GLY A 1012 -41.87 -19.26 -4.94
C GLY A 1012 -42.99 -19.30 -3.89
N ALA A 1013 -42.63 -19.15 -2.62
CA ALA A 1013 -43.56 -19.26 -1.51
C ALA A 1013 -44.64 -18.14 -1.53
N ALA A 1014 -45.55 -18.15 -0.57
CA ALA A 1014 -46.48 -17.03 -0.44
C ALA A 1014 -45.81 -15.90 0.35
N ALA A 1015 -45.90 -14.67 -0.16
CA ALA A 1015 -45.32 -13.51 0.51
C ALA A 1015 -45.79 -13.33 1.96
N ALA A 1016 -44.88 -12.85 2.80
CA ALA A 1016 -45.13 -12.33 4.12
C ALA A 1016 -46.25 -11.29 4.11
N ALA A 1017 -47.02 -11.26 5.20
CA ALA A 1017 -48.14 -10.33 5.31
C ALA A 1017 -47.65 -8.88 5.27
N ASN A 1018 -48.21 -8.11 4.34
CA ASN A 1018 -47.86 -6.70 4.10
C ASN A 1018 -46.45 -6.48 3.54
N PHE A 1019 -45.92 -7.42 2.77
CA PHE A 1019 -44.75 -7.21 1.91
C PHE A 1019 -44.90 -5.93 1.06
N VAL A 1020 -43.81 -5.17 0.93
CA VAL A 1020 -43.78 -3.93 0.13
C VAL A 1020 -43.13 -4.22 -1.22
N GLY A 1021 -43.90 -4.04 -2.30
CA GLY A 1021 -43.44 -4.34 -3.66
C GLY A 1021 -44.07 -5.63 -4.20
N ASN A 1022 -43.58 -6.08 -5.36
CA ASN A 1022 -44.06 -7.29 -6.04
C ASN A 1022 -42.94 -8.30 -6.34
N ILE A 1023 -41.68 -7.95 -6.05
CA ILE A 1023 -40.50 -8.77 -6.32
C ILE A 1023 -39.91 -9.16 -4.99
N GLN A 1024 -39.59 -10.44 -4.84
CA GLN A 1024 -38.85 -10.98 -3.70
C GLN A 1024 -37.49 -11.48 -4.17
N LYS A 1025 -36.52 -11.43 -3.27
CA LYS A 1025 -35.14 -11.86 -3.48
C LYS A 1025 -34.75 -12.89 -2.43
N SER A 1026 -33.93 -13.83 -2.85
CA SER A 1026 -33.38 -14.90 -2.02
C SER A 1026 -32.01 -15.30 -2.59
N ILE A 1027 -31.19 -15.96 -1.78
CA ILE A 1027 -29.92 -16.55 -2.20
C ILE A 1027 -30.10 -18.05 -2.39
N VAL A 1028 -29.52 -18.61 -3.44
CA VAL A 1028 -29.45 -20.05 -3.68
C VAL A 1028 -27.99 -20.44 -3.89
N MET A 1029 -27.45 -21.24 -2.97
CA MET A 1029 -26.13 -21.86 -3.03
C MET A 1029 -26.30 -23.28 -3.56
N VAL A 1030 -25.70 -23.57 -4.71
CA VAL A 1030 -25.74 -24.89 -5.35
C VAL A 1030 -24.38 -25.54 -5.19
N GLU A 1031 -24.31 -26.61 -4.41
CA GLU A 1031 -23.11 -27.40 -4.18
C GLU A 1031 -22.72 -28.23 -5.41
N ASN A 1032 -21.43 -28.38 -5.67
CA ASN A 1032 -20.84 -29.26 -6.67
C ASN A 1032 -20.89 -30.75 -6.24
N PHE A 1033 -22.10 -31.23 -5.94
CA PHE A 1033 -22.35 -32.64 -5.63
C PHE A 1033 -23.29 -33.27 -6.66
N ASP A 1034 -22.75 -34.21 -7.45
CA ASP A 1034 -23.47 -34.94 -8.51
C ASP A 1034 -23.96 -36.34 -8.09
N GLY A 1035 -23.73 -36.72 -6.83
CA GLY A 1035 -24.09 -38.03 -6.27
C GLY A 1035 -22.98 -39.08 -6.29
N THR A 1036 -21.82 -38.80 -6.92
CA THR A 1036 -20.71 -39.77 -6.98
C THR A 1036 -19.31 -39.20 -6.78
N ASP A 1037 -18.89 -38.11 -7.44
CA ASP A 1037 -17.48 -37.67 -7.51
C ASP A 1037 -17.34 -36.14 -7.82
N GLY A 1038 -18.01 -35.27 -7.06
CA GLY A 1038 -17.89 -33.80 -7.22
C GLY A 1038 -16.95 -33.14 -6.20
N ASN A 1039 -16.54 -31.89 -6.44
CA ASN A 1039 -15.75 -31.09 -5.48
C ASN A 1039 -16.65 -30.68 -4.31
N LEU A 1040 -16.64 -31.45 -3.22
CA LEU A 1040 -17.48 -31.16 -2.05
C LEU A 1040 -17.07 -29.81 -1.44
N GLY A 1041 -18.03 -29.08 -0.87
CA GLY A 1041 -17.74 -27.76 -0.30
C GLY A 1041 -17.68 -26.60 -1.29
N GLU A 1042 -17.67 -26.86 -2.61
CA GLU A 1042 -17.73 -25.81 -3.63
C GLU A 1042 -19.18 -25.46 -4.00
N TYR A 1043 -19.55 -24.18 -3.89
CA TYR A 1043 -20.90 -23.68 -4.11
C TYR A 1043 -20.95 -22.56 -5.15
N LYS A 1044 -21.80 -22.72 -6.17
CA LYS A 1044 -22.24 -21.58 -7.01
C LYS A 1044 -23.36 -20.83 -6.31
N VAL A 1045 -23.17 -19.55 -6.05
CA VAL A 1045 -24.11 -18.71 -5.32
C VAL A 1045 -24.89 -17.82 -6.28
N TYR A 1046 -26.22 -17.83 -6.17
CA TYR A 1046 -27.12 -17.09 -7.05
C TYR A 1046 -28.07 -16.18 -6.26
N GLU A 1047 -28.24 -14.94 -6.72
CA GLU A 1047 -29.41 -14.14 -6.37
C GLU A 1047 -30.58 -14.56 -7.27
N VAL A 1048 -31.69 -14.96 -6.66
CA VAL A 1048 -32.91 -15.32 -7.39
C VAL A 1048 -34.04 -14.37 -7.04
N SER A 1049 -34.78 -13.99 -8.09
CA SER A 1049 -35.87 -13.03 -7.99
C SER A 1049 -37.17 -13.63 -8.54
N TYR A 1050 -38.28 -13.48 -7.82
CA TYR A 1050 -39.59 -13.93 -8.29
C TYR A 1050 -40.73 -12.94 -8.04
N ASN A 1051 -41.75 -13.00 -8.90
CA ASN A 1051 -42.91 -12.13 -8.82
C ASN A 1051 -44.04 -12.79 -8.02
N ILE A 1052 -44.47 -12.14 -6.94
CA ILE A 1052 -45.50 -12.62 -6.01
C ILE A 1052 -46.84 -12.89 -6.73
N ALA A 1053 -47.13 -12.17 -7.82
CA ALA A 1053 -48.39 -12.31 -8.56
C ALA A 1053 -48.46 -13.58 -9.43
N ASP A 1054 -47.31 -14.04 -9.92
CA ASP A 1054 -47.21 -15.11 -10.92
C ASP A 1054 -46.74 -16.43 -10.29
N GLY A 1055 -46.01 -16.36 -9.16
CA GLY A 1055 -45.53 -17.53 -8.41
C GLY A 1055 -44.34 -18.25 -9.07
N GLU A 1056 -43.88 -17.79 -10.23
CA GLU A 1056 -42.72 -18.33 -10.93
C GLU A 1056 -41.49 -17.44 -10.70
N PHE A 1057 -40.31 -18.05 -10.58
CA PHE A 1057 -39.04 -17.35 -10.59
C PHE A 1057 -38.82 -16.67 -11.93
N THR A 1058 -38.45 -15.39 -11.87
CA THR A 1058 -38.38 -14.49 -13.03
C THR A 1058 -36.96 -14.17 -13.46
N ALA A 1059 -35.99 -14.25 -12.56
CA ALA A 1059 -34.58 -14.02 -12.83
C ALA A 1059 -33.70 -14.80 -11.84
N ALA A 1060 -32.51 -15.13 -12.28
CA ALA A 1060 -31.41 -15.64 -11.49
C ALA A 1060 -30.11 -14.99 -12.01
N SER A 1061 -29.24 -14.56 -11.10
CA SER A 1061 -27.91 -14.03 -11.41
C SER A 1061 -26.89 -14.78 -10.57
N LEU A 1062 -25.83 -15.30 -11.22
CA LEU A 1062 -24.66 -15.79 -10.49
C LEU A 1062 -24.01 -14.57 -9.82
N VAL A 1063 -23.71 -14.67 -8.53
CA VAL A 1063 -23.04 -13.62 -7.77
C VAL A 1063 -21.59 -14.01 -7.44
N GLY A 1064 -21.28 -15.30 -7.32
CA GLY A 1064 -19.92 -15.79 -7.12
C GLY A 1064 -19.90 -17.31 -6.91
N VAL A 1065 -18.71 -17.83 -6.69
CA VAL A 1065 -18.43 -19.20 -6.24
C VAL A 1065 -17.74 -19.10 -4.89
N THR A 1066 -18.09 -19.99 -3.97
CA THR A 1066 -17.43 -20.08 -2.66
C THR A 1066 -17.06 -21.52 -2.40
N ASP A 1067 -15.82 -21.77 -1.99
CA ASP A 1067 -15.32 -23.08 -1.59
C ASP A 1067 -15.01 -23.06 -0.09
N PHE A 1068 -15.71 -23.91 0.68
CA PHE A 1068 -15.50 -24.06 2.13
C PHE A 1068 -14.60 -25.26 2.48
N GLY A 1069 -14.07 -25.98 1.48
CA GLY A 1069 -13.29 -27.20 1.63
C GLY A 1069 -14.13 -28.46 1.90
N ASP A 1070 -15.22 -28.36 2.67
CA ASP A 1070 -16.20 -29.44 2.89
C ASP A 1070 -17.64 -28.91 2.80
N SER A 1071 -18.57 -29.85 2.62
CA SER A 1071 -20.01 -29.62 2.55
C SER A 1071 -20.53 -28.97 3.83
N LEU A 1072 -21.23 -27.83 3.70
CA LEU A 1072 -21.91 -27.20 4.82
C LEU A 1072 -22.96 -28.13 5.44
N ASN A 1073 -22.85 -28.40 6.74
CA ASN A 1073 -23.78 -29.24 7.47
C ASN A 1073 -25.05 -28.47 7.85
N VAL A 1074 -25.89 -28.21 6.84
CA VAL A 1074 -27.18 -27.53 7.00
C VAL A 1074 -28.18 -28.26 7.91
N GLY A 1075 -27.89 -29.51 8.27
CA GLY A 1075 -28.64 -30.25 9.28
C GLY A 1075 -28.39 -29.78 10.72
N VAL A 1076 -27.29 -29.07 10.98
CA VAL A 1076 -26.95 -28.48 12.29
C VAL A 1076 -27.00 -26.95 12.30
N MET A 1077 -26.77 -26.28 11.17
CA MET A 1077 -26.93 -24.83 11.03
C MET A 1077 -28.37 -24.36 11.32
N ASP A 1078 -28.53 -23.08 11.68
CA ASP A 1078 -29.84 -22.44 11.86
C ASP A 1078 -29.86 -20.98 11.36
N ASP A 1079 -30.98 -20.26 11.60
CA ASP A 1079 -31.15 -18.85 11.18
C ASP A 1079 -30.12 -17.87 11.78
N THR A 1080 -29.28 -18.31 12.74
CA THR A 1080 -28.18 -17.49 13.27
C THR A 1080 -26.95 -17.48 12.40
N ASN A 1081 -26.80 -18.46 11.50
CA ASN A 1081 -25.66 -18.57 10.57
C ASN A 1081 -25.83 -17.73 9.30
N VAL A 1082 -26.92 -16.94 9.17
CA VAL A 1082 -27.19 -16.12 7.99
C VAL A 1082 -27.71 -14.74 8.38
N ALA A 1083 -27.31 -13.71 7.64
CA ALA A 1083 -27.75 -12.33 7.84
C ALA A 1083 -28.32 -11.69 6.56
#